data_AF-A0A2T0N6F4-F1
#
_entry.id   AF-A0A2T0N6F4-F1
#
_cell.length_a   1.000
_cell.length_b   1.000
_cell.length_c   1.000
_cell.angle_alpha   90.00
_cell.angle_beta   90.00
_cell.angle_gamma   90.00
#
_symmetry.space_group_name_H-M   'P 1'
#
loop_
_entity.id
_entity.type
_entity.pdbx_description
1 polymer ?
#
loop_
_entity_poly.entity_id
_entity_poly.type
_entity_poly.pdbx_seq_one_letter_code
_entity_poly.pdbx_strand_id
1 'polypeptide(L)'
;MSCGALAVFLWCGVSARDLAFFAAYLGAGVLIPGTLLWRALTGGGRSLAEELAAGLALGYAVEVLAYIPARVVGAPLLVLAAPVAVLCAFTCVPRLRRHWWTRHATGRHSSGAFPSGRHPFEPPASRPHSSESPASGRHSSGRVGRRRQAAGAVAGRRRGQGGGPGVRERVPGWCAWALAGIVAYLVGWSALFLYRVPVPAAYVDMPYHLALVGEAKHHFPLTVPSVLGEKLSYHWFVYAEMAATSWVTGIEPLTLVYRLSTLPMAAATVVLVAAIGRRLGGRWSAGVAAAGVAYFVFGPELFLFGPEQLEDVSFPTRSMFTVWASPTQTFGALLFAPVVLLLVGEFGRRWAALAVLLPVLAGAKATYLPMLLAALLLILAVRALPVRARDRRGAGRTAGGVVWKVVGRWWRGPWAGAAVWAVVCLLFAQVVLFGQGAQGTVVAPFATMRGLWARVAGLSDPAVVPVWVAAVLTGVQLFCLACVWGGVAGLGRRVLEPAVLLVAGVGLAGIGASVLLGHPADSQLYFLEAARPYLSIAAVCGVLAAARLPWARLAGLVGAGAAAALVAGLLSTLVPDPTGLPGGRLGLVVAPYAVLAVAAVLVWRRGHVLAVVAVLAGYAVPTSVREVAGHVLPDGERRERLIPPGARAAGRWLRAHSAPGDVVATDLHCLHDGWQVCDSRHFWVSGFSERRMLVEGWAYTESTLARAGLFAGSYLAVPFADQKRLAANDVVFRAPTAENVRRLADEYGVTWLFTGMNPRLEEFARLRFRNATTSIYQIP
;
A
#
# COMPACT_ATOMS: atom_id res chain seq x y z
N MET A 1 -9.17 -13.62 14.85
CA MET A 1 -10.23 -13.21 13.90
C MET A 1 -11.47 -12.88 14.69
N SER A 2 -12.30 -11.92 14.25
CA SER A 2 -13.62 -11.69 14.87
C SER A 2 -14.63 -12.76 14.41
N CYS A 3 -15.68 -13.02 15.19
CA CYS A 3 -16.74 -13.97 14.82
C CYS A 3 -17.39 -13.62 13.46
N GLY A 4 -17.55 -12.32 13.17
CA GLY A 4 -18.08 -11.85 11.89
C GLY A 4 -17.18 -12.20 10.70
N ALA A 5 -15.85 -12.00 10.83
CA ALA A 5 -14.93 -12.40 9.77
C ALA A 5 -14.95 -13.91 9.53
N LEU A 6 -15.00 -14.71 10.60
CA LEU A 6 -15.11 -16.16 10.50
C LEU A 6 -16.38 -16.60 9.76
N ALA A 7 -17.53 -16.01 10.10
CA ALA A 7 -18.79 -16.29 9.43
C ALA A 7 -18.72 -15.94 7.92
N VAL A 8 -18.12 -14.80 7.58
CA VAL A 8 -17.93 -14.38 6.18
C VAL A 8 -17.07 -15.39 5.40
N PHE A 9 -15.96 -15.86 5.95
CA PHE A 9 -15.10 -16.81 5.25
C PHE A 9 -15.76 -18.17 5.03
N LEU A 10 -16.47 -18.68 6.04
CA LEU A 10 -17.26 -19.92 5.90
C LEU A 10 -18.32 -19.74 4.81
N TRP A 11 -18.99 -18.60 4.78
CA TRP A 11 -19.98 -18.24 3.76
C TRP A 11 -19.39 -18.07 2.34
N CYS A 12 -18.09 -17.77 2.24
CA CYS A 12 -17.32 -17.70 0.99
C CYS A 12 -16.69 -19.05 0.58
N GLY A 13 -17.00 -20.14 1.28
CA GLY A 13 -16.56 -21.50 0.92
C GLY A 13 -15.16 -21.87 1.40
N VAL A 14 -14.57 -21.13 2.35
CA VAL A 14 -13.33 -21.55 3.03
C VAL A 14 -13.69 -22.58 4.11
N SER A 15 -12.97 -23.70 4.16
CA SER A 15 -13.25 -24.73 5.16
C SER A 15 -12.88 -24.26 6.58
N ALA A 16 -13.61 -24.74 7.59
CA ALA A 16 -13.29 -24.45 8.99
C ALA A 16 -11.88 -24.93 9.37
N ARG A 17 -11.43 -26.04 8.76
CA ARG A 17 -10.08 -26.57 8.89
C ARG A 17 -9.04 -25.56 8.39
N ASP A 18 -9.19 -25.06 7.17
CA ASP A 18 -8.23 -24.12 6.57
C ASP A 18 -8.19 -22.82 7.37
N LEU A 19 -9.34 -22.33 7.84
CA LEU A 19 -9.39 -21.15 8.71
C LEU A 19 -8.65 -21.37 10.03
N ALA A 20 -8.83 -22.53 10.67
CA ALA A 20 -8.16 -22.86 11.91
C ALA A 20 -6.64 -22.93 11.73
N PHE A 21 -6.15 -23.66 10.71
CA PHE A 21 -4.73 -23.77 10.43
C PHE A 21 -4.11 -22.44 10.00
N PHE A 22 -4.81 -21.66 9.16
CA PHE A 22 -4.35 -20.34 8.75
C PHE A 22 -4.25 -19.40 9.96
N ALA A 23 -5.28 -19.35 10.81
CA ALA A 23 -5.27 -18.50 12.00
C ALA A 23 -4.20 -18.92 13.02
N ALA A 24 -4.00 -20.23 13.21
CA ALA A 24 -2.97 -20.77 14.08
C ALA A 24 -1.57 -20.41 13.57
N TYR A 25 -1.31 -20.60 12.27
CA TYR A 25 -0.03 -20.26 11.66
C TYR A 25 0.24 -18.76 11.65
N LEU A 26 -0.72 -17.96 11.22
CA LEU A 26 -0.62 -16.50 11.24
C LEU A 26 -0.39 -15.99 12.67
N GLY A 27 -1.03 -16.59 13.67
CA GLY A 27 -0.86 -16.23 15.08
C GLY A 27 0.52 -16.62 15.63
N ALA A 28 0.83 -17.92 15.62
CA ALA A 28 2.01 -18.48 16.29
C ALA A 28 3.29 -18.41 15.45
N GLY A 29 3.18 -18.55 14.13
CA GLY A 29 4.29 -18.53 13.18
C GLY A 29 4.71 -17.13 12.73
N VAL A 30 3.78 -16.17 12.69
CA VAL A 30 4.05 -14.84 12.12
C VAL A 30 3.85 -13.72 13.14
N LEU A 31 2.63 -13.55 13.64
CA LEU A 31 2.21 -12.38 14.44
C LEU A 31 2.93 -12.31 15.79
N ILE A 32 2.86 -13.37 16.61
CA ILE A 32 3.48 -13.41 17.93
C ILE A 32 5.01 -13.22 17.85
N PRO A 33 5.77 -14.03 17.10
CA PRO A 33 7.22 -13.86 17.01
C PRO A 33 7.59 -12.48 16.43
N GLY A 34 6.86 -12.01 15.41
CA GLY A 34 7.05 -10.68 14.85
C GLY A 34 6.80 -9.55 15.85
N THR A 35 5.74 -9.63 16.67
CA THR A 35 5.46 -8.64 17.74
C THR A 35 6.52 -8.67 18.83
N LEU A 36 7.01 -9.85 19.23
CA LEU A 36 8.09 -9.99 20.21
C LEU A 36 9.38 -9.32 19.72
N LEU A 37 9.78 -9.60 18.47
CA LEU A 37 10.90 -8.94 17.82
C LEU A 37 10.69 -7.43 17.73
N TRP A 38 9.52 -6.97 17.28
CA TRP A 38 9.20 -5.56 17.18
C TRP A 38 9.34 -4.84 18.53
N ARG A 39 8.80 -5.41 19.61
CA ARG A 39 8.93 -4.87 20.97
C ARG A 39 10.39 -4.86 21.44
N ALA A 40 11.14 -5.92 21.14
CA ALA A 40 12.56 -5.98 21.49
C ALA A 40 13.37 -4.90 20.79
N LEU A 41 13.12 -4.66 19.50
CA LEU A 41 13.85 -3.68 18.68
C LEU A 41 13.42 -2.23 18.95
N THR A 42 12.16 -2.00 19.30
CA THR A 42 11.61 -0.65 19.46
C THR A 42 11.46 -0.19 20.90
N GLY A 43 11.61 -1.09 21.88
CA GLY A 43 11.47 -0.82 23.31
C GLY A 43 10.05 -1.03 23.86
N GLY A 44 9.07 -1.31 23.00
CA GLY A 44 7.65 -1.48 23.36
C GLY A 44 7.00 -0.19 23.88
N GLY A 45 5.85 -0.34 24.54
CA GLY A 45 5.14 0.76 25.21
C GLY A 45 4.19 1.53 24.29
N ARG A 46 3.83 0.95 23.15
CA ARG A 46 2.84 1.49 22.21
C ARG A 46 1.47 0.86 22.46
N SER A 47 0.45 1.29 21.72
CA SER A 47 -0.85 0.62 21.80
C SER A 47 -0.73 -0.82 21.33
N LEU A 48 -1.51 -1.73 21.91
CA LEU A 48 -1.46 -3.14 21.55
C LEU A 48 -1.71 -3.37 20.06
N ALA A 49 -2.69 -2.65 19.49
CA ALA A 49 -3.00 -2.73 18.07
C ALA A 49 -1.82 -2.33 17.18
N GLU A 50 -1.11 -1.24 17.52
CA GLU A 50 0.08 -0.80 16.78
C GLU A 50 1.21 -1.84 16.84
N GLU A 51 1.45 -2.42 18.01
CA GLU A 51 2.50 -3.44 18.18
C GLU A 51 2.16 -4.77 17.48
N LEU A 52 0.90 -5.16 17.45
CA LEU A 52 0.44 -6.34 16.71
C LEU A 52 0.56 -6.11 15.20
N ALA A 53 0.08 -4.97 14.68
CA ALA A 53 0.13 -4.69 13.25
C ALA A 53 1.57 -4.54 12.73
N ALA A 54 2.44 -3.83 13.46
CA ALA A 54 3.85 -3.73 13.09
C ALA A 54 4.62 -5.04 13.31
N GLY A 55 4.22 -5.80 14.33
CA GLY A 55 4.73 -7.15 14.57
C GLY A 55 4.41 -8.09 13.42
N LEU A 56 3.17 -8.05 12.91
CA LEU A 56 2.78 -8.85 11.74
C LEU A 56 3.65 -8.56 10.53
N ALA A 57 3.87 -7.27 10.22
CA ALA A 57 4.74 -6.85 9.12
C ALA A 57 6.18 -7.38 9.29
N LEU A 58 6.74 -7.26 10.50
CA LEU A 58 8.08 -7.78 10.79
C LEU A 58 8.14 -9.31 10.77
N GLY A 59 7.07 -9.99 11.20
CA GLY A 59 6.94 -11.44 11.16
C GLY A 59 7.00 -11.96 9.73
N TYR A 60 6.19 -11.40 8.83
CA TYR A 60 6.24 -11.74 7.41
C TYR A 60 7.61 -11.45 6.80
N ALA A 61 8.26 -10.34 7.17
CA ALA A 61 9.60 -10.04 6.68
C ALA A 61 10.62 -11.10 7.10
N VAL A 62 10.58 -11.54 8.35
CA VAL A 62 11.46 -12.61 8.85
C VAL A 62 11.16 -13.95 8.19
N GLU A 63 9.89 -14.28 7.98
CA GLU A 63 9.47 -15.50 7.29
C GLU A 63 9.98 -15.56 5.85
N VAL A 64 9.83 -14.48 5.07
CA VAL A 64 10.36 -14.41 3.70
C VAL A 64 11.87 -14.58 3.68
N LEU A 65 12.60 -13.98 4.64
CA LEU A 65 14.05 -14.16 4.75
C LEU A 65 14.43 -15.60 5.16
N ALA A 66 13.60 -16.29 5.92
CA ALA A 66 13.80 -17.70 6.29
C ALA A 66 13.41 -18.65 5.16
N TYR A 67 12.42 -18.29 4.35
CA TYR A 67 11.95 -19.04 3.18
C TYR A 67 13.07 -19.24 2.16
N ILE A 68 13.82 -18.18 1.84
CA ILE A 68 14.86 -18.23 0.78
C ILE A 68 15.88 -19.35 1.03
N PRO A 69 16.60 -19.40 2.16
CA PRO A 69 17.54 -20.48 2.42
C PRO A 69 16.84 -21.83 2.58
N ALA A 70 15.66 -21.90 3.20
CA ALA A 70 14.88 -23.15 3.32
C ALA A 70 14.55 -23.75 1.94
N ARG A 71 14.20 -22.90 0.97
CA ARG A 71 13.93 -23.31 -0.40
C ARG A 71 15.21 -23.74 -1.12
N VAL A 72 16.31 -23.00 -0.98
CA VAL A 72 17.61 -23.32 -1.60
C VAL A 72 18.12 -24.71 -1.19
N VAL A 73 17.99 -25.07 0.09
CA VAL A 73 18.43 -26.39 0.58
C VAL A 73 17.42 -27.51 0.36
N GLY A 74 16.26 -27.21 -0.24
CA GLY A 74 15.20 -28.20 -0.50
C GLY A 74 14.45 -28.67 0.75
N ALA A 75 14.49 -27.92 1.85
CA ALA A 75 13.85 -28.28 3.12
C ALA A 75 12.79 -27.24 3.50
N PRO A 76 11.60 -27.26 2.87
CA PRO A 76 10.59 -26.20 2.98
C PRO A 76 10.13 -25.91 4.42
N LEU A 77 10.06 -26.95 5.27
CA LEU A 77 9.64 -26.81 6.67
C LEU A 77 10.69 -26.11 7.56
N LEU A 78 11.92 -25.90 7.09
CA LEU A 78 12.91 -25.10 7.83
C LEU A 78 12.48 -23.64 8.00
N VAL A 79 11.49 -23.17 7.25
CA VAL A 79 10.88 -21.84 7.47
C VAL A 79 10.35 -21.70 8.91
N LEU A 80 9.94 -22.80 9.56
CA LEU A 80 9.49 -22.82 10.96
C LEU A 80 10.63 -22.64 11.97
N ALA A 81 11.89 -22.83 11.58
CA ALA A 81 13.01 -22.66 12.48
C ALA A 81 13.11 -21.22 13.01
N ALA A 82 12.81 -20.23 12.17
CA ALA A 82 12.85 -18.82 12.54
C ALA A 82 11.84 -18.47 13.66
N PRO A 83 10.52 -18.71 13.52
CA PRO A 83 9.58 -18.44 14.60
C PRO A 83 9.83 -19.29 15.83
N VAL A 84 10.21 -20.57 15.69
CA VAL A 84 10.56 -21.42 16.84
C VAL A 84 11.76 -20.85 17.60
N ALA A 85 12.82 -20.43 16.91
CA ALA A 85 14.00 -19.82 17.52
C ALA A 85 13.65 -18.53 18.27
N VAL A 86 12.78 -17.67 17.71
CA VAL A 86 12.30 -16.46 18.37
C VAL A 86 11.52 -16.82 19.64
N LEU A 87 10.56 -17.74 19.55
CA LEU A 87 9.75 -18.14 20.72
C LEU A 87 10.64 -18.77 21.80
N CYS A 88 11.59 -19.62 21.44
CA CYS A 88 12.56 -20.22 22.36
C CYS A 88 13.47 -19.16 23.00
N ALA A 89 14.00 -18.21 22.23
CA ALA A 89 14.84 -17.14 22.77
C ALA A 89 14.07 -16.27 23.77
N PHE A 90 12.82 -15.90 23.45
CA PHE A 90 12.00 -15.05 24.31
C PHE A 90 11.42 -15.76 25.53
N THR A 91 11.35 -17.09 25.52
CA THR A 91 10.98 -17.91 26.70
C THR A 91 12.20 -18.25 27.56
N CYS A 92 13.35 -18.55 26.96
CA CYS A 92 14.54 -19.00 27.69
C CYS A 92 15.39 -17.86 28.23
N VAL A 93 15.49 -16.72 27.54
CA VAL A 93 16.37 -15.60 27.94
C VAL A 93 15.62 -14.64 28.88
N PRO A 94 16.01 -14.50 30.17
CA PRO A 94 15.28 -13.70 31.16
C PRO A 94 15.10 -12.23 30.74
N ARG A 95 16.12 -11.64 30.10
CA ARG A 95 16.06 -10.26 29.60
C ARG A 95 15.03 -10.05 28.48
N LEU A 96 14.68 -11.10 27.73
CA LEU A 96 13.71 -11.05 26.64
C LEU A 96 12.28 -11.34 27.11
N ARG A 97 12.10 -12.08 28.21
CA ARG A 97 10.78 -12.41 28.79
C ARG A 97 9.89 -11.19 29.02
N ARG A 98 10.50 -10.05 29.35
CA ARG A 98 9.81 -8.76 29.55
C ARG A 98 9.04 -8.25 28.32
N HIS A 99 9.27 -8.81 27.12
CA HIS A 99 8.63 -8.38 25.88
C HIS A 99 7.34 -9.15 25.56
N TRP A 100 7.06 -10.27 26.25
CA TRP A 100 5.77 -10.97 26.16
C TRP A 100 4.63 -10.09 26.64
N TRP A 101 4.90 -9.35 27.70
CA TRP A 101 3.96 -8.42 28.30
C TRP A 101 4.23 -7.02 27.78
N THR A 102 3.16 -6.31 27.43
CA THR A 102 3.26 -4.86 27.31
C THR A 102 3.55 -4.31 28.70
N ARG A 103 4.66 -3.58 28.86
CA ARG A 103 5.05 -3.00 30.15
C ARG A 103 3.87 -2.25 30.75
N HIS A 104 3.33 -2.77 31.84
CA HIS A 104 2.56 -1.99 32.79
C HIS A 104 3.58 -1.19 33.59
N ALA A 105 3.50 0.14 33.57
CA ALA A 105 4.07 0.90 34.67
C ALA A 105 3.16 0.64 35.88
N THR A 106 3.40 -0.47 36.59
CA THR A 106 2.90 -0.60 37.95
C THR A 106 3.70 0.40 38.78
N GLY A 107 3.02 1.45 39.24
CA GLY A 107 3.57 2.29 40.28
C GLY A 107 3.85 1.41 41.49
N ARG A 108 5.13 1.13 41.76
CA ARG A 108 5.55 0.79 43.11
C ARG A 108 5.35 2.07 43.91
N HIS A 109 4.21 2.20 44.57
CA HIS A 109 4.17 2.96 45.80
C HIS A 109 5.13 2.25 46.75
N SER A 110 6.32 2.82 46.93
CA SER A 110 7.09 2.61 48.14
C SER A 110 6.27 3.25 49.27
N SER A 111 5.38 2.47 49.88
CA SER A 111 4.91 2.73 51.24
C SER A 111 6.10 2.55 52.18
N GLY A 112 6.90 3.61 52.31
CA GLY A 112 7.83 3.79 53.41
C GLY A 112 7.05 4.32 54.61
N ALA A 113 7.06 3.55 55.68
CA ALA A 113 6.27 3.68 56.89
C ALA A 113 6.42 5.04 57.62
N PHE A 114 5.29 5.58 58.05
CA PHE A 114 5.20 6.42 59.26
C PHE A 114 5.05 5.46 60.46
N PRO A 115 5.82 5.60 61.56
CA PRO A 115 5.59 4.82 62.76
C PRO A 115 4.49 5.46 63.60
N SER A 116 3.43 4.70 63.88
CA SER A 116 2.42 5.02 64.88
C SER A 116 2.83 4.46 66.25
N GLY A 117 3.31 5.33 67.13
CA GLY A 117 3.49 5.05 68.56
C GLY A 117 2.32 5.60 69.37
N ARG A 118 1.72 4.77 70.22
CA ARG A 118 0.54 5.03 71.05
C ARG A 118 0.82 6.04 72.18
N HIS A 119 -0.24 6.77 72.57
CA HIS A 119 -0.34 7.55 73.83
C HIS A 119 -0.14 6.67 75.09
N PRO A 120 0.25 7.24 76.24
CA PRO A 120 -0.74 7.77 77.19
C PRO A 120 -0.40 9.14 77.82
N PHE A 121 -1.45 9.72 78.41
CA PHE A 121 -1.56 10.93 79.23
C PHE A 121 -0.62 10.99 80.45
N GLU A 122 -0.09 12.19 80.77
CA GLU A 122 -0.19 12.89 82.07
C GLU A 122 0.38 14.35 82.00
N PRO A 123 -0.13 15.34 82.79
CA PRO A 123 0.24 16.78 82.73
C PRO A 123 1.06 17.22 83.98
N PRO A 124 1.22 18.51 84.40
CA PRO A 124 1.21 19.85 83.76
C PRO A 124 2.48 20.70 84.11
N ALA A 125 2.67 21.92 83.55
CA ALA A 125 3.19 23.11 84.29
C ALA A 125 3.31 24.44 83.47
N SER A 126 2.73 25.49 84.08
CA SER A 126 3.13 26.93 84.13
C SER A 126 3.40 27.79 82.87
N ARG A 127 2.42 28.67 82.56
CA ARG A 127 2.42 30.17 82.67
C ARG A 127 3.66 31.01 82.21
N PRO A 128 3.51 32.33 81.91
CA PRO A 128 2.59 33.01 80.98
C PRO A 128 3.27 34.25 80.29
N HIS A 129 2.45 35.20 79.80
CA HIS A 129 2.75 36.59 79.36
C HIS A 129 3.18 36.78 77.89
N SER A 130 2.71 37.79 77.16
CA SER A 130 1.75 38.88 77.41
C SER A 130 1.51 39.63 76.09
N SER A 131 0.35 40.32 76.00
CA SER A 131 0.08 41.64 75.39
C SER A 131 0.67 41.98 74.00
N GLU A 132 0.04 42.69 73.08
CA GLU A 132 -1.04 43.69 73.14
C GLU A 132 -1.44 44.02 71.68
N SER A 133 -2.66 44.54 71.53
CA SER A 133 -3.26 45.10 70.31
C SER A 133 -3.01 46.63 70.27
N PRO A 134 -3.68 47.48 69.46
CA PRO A 134 -3.90 47.55 68.00
C PRO A 134 -3.63 48.99 67.46
N ALA A 135 -4.19 49.28 66.27
CA ALA A 135 -4.58 50.61 65.75
C ALA A 135 -3.46 51.40 65.05
N SER A 136 -3.69 52.30 64.10
CA SER A 136 -4.78 52.70 63.20
C SER A 136 -4.19 53.85 62.34
N GLY A 137 -4.82 54.26 61.24
CA GLY A 137 -4.66 55.64 60.77
C GLY A 137 -4.39 55.85 59.28
N ARG A 138 -5.41 56.44 58.64
CA ARG A 138 -5.49 56.96 57.27
C ARG A 138 -4.49 58.12 57.03
N HIS A 139 -4.06 58.34 55.77
CA HIS A 139 -4.45 59.52 54.99
C HIS A 139 -3.91 59.58 53.54
N SER A 140 -4.69 60.33 52.77
CA SER A 140 -4.82 60.73 51.35
C SER A 140 -3.65 61.32 50.52
N SER A 141 -3.78 61.05 49.21
CA SER A 141 -3.63 61.95 48.02
C SER A 141 -2.25 62.33 47.44
N GLY A 142 -2.16 62.34 46.10
CA GLY A 142 -1.15 63.16 45.39
C GLY A 142 -0.63 62.63 44.04
N ARG A 143 -1.19 63.15 42.96
CA ARG A 143 -0.86 63.11 41.51
C ARG A 143 0.62 62.98 41.01
N VAL A 144 0.70 62.34 39.82
CA VAL A 144 1.52 62.66 38.61
C VAL A 144 2.97 62.13 38.49
N GLY A 145 3.13 61.18 37.57
CA GLY A 145 4.07 61.28 36.46
C GLY A 145 5.50 60.76 36.66
N ARG A 146 5.80 59.57 36.12
CA ARG A 146 6.90 59.36 35.15
C ARG A 146 6.96 57.92 34.67
N ARG A 147 7.07 57.79 33.34
CA ARG A 147 7.48 56.60 32.60
C ARG A 147 8.72 55.97 33.24
N ARG A 148 8.71 54.65 33.46
CA ARG A 148 9.88 53.79 33.29
C ARG A 148 9.45 52.33 33.08
N GLN A 149 10.17 51.73 32.14
CA GLN A 149 10.05 50.37 31.62
C GLN A 149 9.87 49.33 32.74
N ALA A 150 8.83 48.50 32.62
CA ALA A 150 8.73 47.25 33.34
C ALA A 150 8.68 46.12 32.30
N ALA A 151 9.76 45.35 32.26
CA ALA A 151 9.89 44.13 31.50
C ALA A 151 8.79 43.16 31.91
N GLY A 152 7.87 42.86 30.97
CA GLY A 152 6.92 41.77 31.11
C GLY A 152 7.68 40.44 31.08
N ALA A 153 7.88 39.86 32.26
CA ALA A 153 8.24 38.46 32.39
C ALA A 153 7.07 37.60 31.87
N VAL A 154 7.07 37.35 30.57
CA VAL A 154 6.26 36.30 29.96
C VAL A 154 6.79 34.97 30.51
N ALA A 155 6.09 34.44 31.50
CA ALA A 155 6.25 33.08 31.98
C ALA A 155 6.03 32.12 30.80
N GLY A 156 7.11 31.82 30.10
CA GLY A 156 7.16 30.78 29.10
C GLY A 156 6.85 29.47 29.80
N ARG A 157 5.63 28.95 29.60
CA ARG A 157 5.29 27.54 29.83
C ARG A 157 6.16 26.69 28.91
N ARG A 158 7.41 26.47 29.31
CA ARG A 158 8.19 25.30 28.92
C ARG A 158 7.45 24.10 29.51
N ARG A 159 6.57 23.49 28.72
CA ARG A 159 6.23 22.07 28.90
C ARG A 159 7.48 21.27 28.57
N GLY A 160 8.44 21.26 29.50
CA GLY A 160 9.45 20.24 29.56
C GLY A 160 8.73 18.93 29.85
N GLN A 161 8.85 17.98 28.93
CA GLN A 161 8.56 16.58 29.18
C GLN A 161 9.57 16.08 30.21
N GLY A 162 9.29 16.33 31.49
CA GLY A 162 9.87 15.58 32.60
C GLY A 162 9.21 14.21 32.63
N GLY A 163 10.02 13.16 32.50
CA GLY A 163 9.57 11.77 32.51
C GLY A 163 8.93 11.39 33.85
N GLY A 164 7.60 11.40 33.90
CA GLY A 164 6.82 10.67 34.90
C GLY A 164 6.47 9.26 34.39
N PRO A 165 6.14 8.30 35.27
CA PRO A 165 5.82 6.93 34.90
C PRO A 165 4.60 6.91 33.96
N GLY A 166 4.84 6.53 32.70
CA GLY A 166 3.88 6.64 31.61
C GLY A 166 2.68 5.70 31.76
N VAL A 167 1.52 6.27 32.04
CA VAL A 167 0.21 5.62 31.91
C VAL A 167 0.00 5.23 30.44
N ARG A 168 -0.48 3.99 30.19
CA ARG A 168 -0.77 3.47 28.85
C ARG A 168 -1.60 4.45 28.02
N GLU A 169 -1.15 4.73 26.79
CA GLU A 169 -2.02 5.35 25.80
C GLU A 169 -2.96 4.28 25.21
N ARG A 170 -4.20 4.22 25.71
CA ARG A 170 -5.25 3.36 25.14
C ARG A 170 -5.85 4.04 23.90
N VAL A 171 -6.14 3.22 22.88
CA VAL A 171 -6.98 3.67 21.77
C VAL A 171 -8.37 3.97 22.34
N PRO A 172 -8.94 5.18 22.11
CA PRO A 172 -10.31 5.46 22.52
C PRO A 172 -11.29 4.45 21.91
N GLY A 173 -12.31 4.03 22.67
CA GLY A 173 -13.23 2.97 22.23
C GLY A 173 -13.89 3.26 20.87
N TRP A 174 -14.35 4.50 20.66
CA TRP A 174 -14.92 4.91 19.37
C TRP A 174 -13.90 4.88 18.22
N CYS A 175 -12.62 5.19 18.48
CA CYS A 175 -11.56 5.08 17.46
C CYS A 175 -11.33 3.62 17.10
N ALA A 176 -11.33 2.73 18.09
CA ALA A 176 -11.20 1.30 17.86
C ALA A 176 -12.37 0.76 17.03
N TRP A 177 -13.61 1.17 17.35
CA TRP A 177 -14.80 0.82 16.57
C TRP A 177 -14.77 1.38 15.15
N ALA A 178 -14.30 2.61 14.94
CA ALA A 178 -14.16 3.18 13.60
C ALA A 178 -13.13 2.43 12.75
N LEU A 179 -11.96 2.07 13.32
CA LEU A 179 -10.98 1.24 12.62
C LEU A 179 -11.51 -0.17 12.34
N ALA A 180 -12.23 -0.76 13.30
CA ALA A 180 -12.90 -2.03 13.10
C ALA A 180 -13.97 -1.95 11.99
N GLY A 181 -14.68 -0.82 11.88
CA GLY A 181 -15.64 -0.54 10.81
C GLY A 181 -14.98 -0.47 9.44
N ILE A 182 -13.82 0.21 9.32
CA ILE A 182 -13.02 0.24 8.07
C ILE A 182 -12.61 -1.19 7.69
N VAL A 183 -12.09 -1.97 8.63
CA VAL A 183 -11.69 -3.36 8.37
C VAL A 183 -12.89 -4.24 8.01
N ALA A 184 -14.02 -4.09 8.71
CA ALA A 184 -15.25 -4.82 8.41
C ALA A 184 -15.78 -4.50 7.01
N TYR A 185 -15.70 -3.24 6.59
CA TYR A 185 -16.04 -2.82 5.23
C TYR A 185 -15.11 -3.48 4.21
N LEU A 186 -13.79 -3.48 4.43
CA LEU A 186 -12.83 -4.15 3.54
C LEU A 186 -13.10 -5.66 3.42
N VAL A 187 -13.44 -6.30 4.54
CA VAL A 187 -13.84 -7.72 4.55
C VAL A 187 -15.14 -7.94 3.79
N GLY A 188 -16.15 -7.10 4.02
CA GLY A 188 -17.46 -7.18 3.35
C GLY A 188 -17.36 -6.97 1.84
N TRP A 189 -16.65 -5.93 1.41
CA TRP A 189 -16.36 -5.67 0.00
C TRP A 189 -15.60 -6.84 -0.63
N SER A 190 -14.53 -7.31 0.03
CA SER A 190 -13.77 -8.46 -0.47
C SER A 190 -14.65 -9.71 -0.57
N ALA A 191 -15.56 -9.92 0.37
CA ALA A 191 -16.49 -11.03 0.34
C ALA A 191 -17.40 -10.97 -0.89
N LEU A 192 -18.06 -9.84 -1.10
CA LEU A 192 -19.05 -9.64 -2.15
C LEU A 192 -18.41 -9.66 -3.55
N PHE A 193 -17.32 -8.92 -3.75
CA PHE A 193 -16.79 -8.63 -5.08
C PHE A 193 -15.64 -9.53 -5.50
N LEU A 194 -15.13 -10.39 -4.62
CA LEU A 194 -13.93 -11.18 -4.87
C LEU A 194 -14.07 -12.62 -4.34
N TYR A 195 -14.49 -12.78 -3.08
CA TYR A 195 -14.54 -14.10 -2.44
C TYR A 195 -15.76 -14.93 -2.78
N ARG A 196 -16.83 -14.30 -3.26
CA ARG A 196 -17.97 -15.03 -3.82
C ARG A 196 -17.91 -15.20 -5.32
N VAL A 197 -17.03 -14.44 -5.97
CA VAL A 197 -16.81 -14.58 -7.40
C VAL A 197 -16.31 -15.99 -7.66
N PRO A 198 -17.00 -16.75 -8.52
CA PRO A 198 -16.52 -18.06 -8.93
C PRO A 198 -15.12 -17.91 -9.51
N VAL A 199 -14.20 -18.80 -9.15
CA VAL A 199 -12.83 -18.81 -9.70
C VAL A 199 -12.83 -18.65 -11.23
N PRO A 200 -13.78 -19.26 -11.99
CA PRO A 200 -13.83 -19.09 -13.43
C PRO A 200 -14.16 -17.69 -13.97
N ALA A 201 -14.72 -16.81 -13.15
CA ALA A 201 -15.07 -15.43 -13.50
C ALA A 201 -14.27 -14.41 -12.66
N ALA A 202 -13.18 -14.87 -12.04
CA ALA A 202 -12.30 -14.01 -11.28
C ALA A 202 -11.49 -13.10 -12.20
N TYR A 203 -10.93 -12.05 -11.61
CA TYR A 203 -10.05 -11.12 -12.31
C TYR A 203 -8.91 -11.86 -13.04
N VAL A 204 -8.59 -11.39 -14.25
CA VAL A 204 -7.67 -12.04 -15.21
C VAL A 204 -6.26 -12.29 -14.65
N ASP A 205 -5.79 -11.51 -13.68
CA ASP A 205 -4.45 -11.67 -13.08
C ASP A 205 -4.40 -12.74 -11.99
N MET A 206 -5.54 -13.24 -11.53
CA MET A 206 -5.59 -14.18 -10.42
C MET A 206 -4.94 -15.52 -10.72
N PRO A 207 -5.11 -16.11 -11.92
CA PRO A 207 -4.35 -17.28 -12.31
C PRO A 207 -2.84 -17.02 -12.41
N TYR A 208 -2.42 -15.81 -12.79
CA TYR A 208 -0.99 -15.43 -12.80
C TYR A 208 -0.40 -15.43 -11.39
N HIS A 209 -1.10 -14.83 -10.41
CA HIS A 209 -0.70 -14.90 -9.01
C HIS A 209 -0.62 -16.34 -8.50
N LEU A 210 -1.60 -17.18 -8.86
CA LEU A 210 -1.61 -18.59 -8.49
C LEU A 210 -0.42 -19.36 -9.07
N ALA A 211 -0.10 -19.12 -10.34
CA ALA A 211 1.04 -19.73 -11.02
C ALA A 211 2.37 -19.37 -10.32
N LEU A 212 2.54 -18.12 -9.90
CA LEU A 212 3.73 -17.68 -9.17
C LEU A 212 3.86 -18.28 -7.77
N VAL A 213 2.73 -18.56 -7.08
CA VAL A 213 2.78 -19.32 -5.81
C VAL A 213 3.18 -20.76 -6.07
N GLY A 214 2.66 -21.41 -7.13
CA GLY A 214 3.08 -22.74 -7.54
C GLY A 214 4.58 -22.81 -7.86
N GLU A 215 5.08 -21.83 -8.61
CA GLU A 215 6.50 -21.71 -8.95
C GLU A 215 7.37 -21.53 -7.69
N ALA A 216 6.99 -20.63 -6.78
CA ALA A 216 7.69 -20.45 -5.50
C ALA A 216 7.71 -21.76 -4.70
N LYS A 217 6.57 -22.46 -4.63
CA LYS A 217 6.42 -23.70 -3.87
C LYS A 217 7.32 -24.83 -4.37
N HIS A 218 7.61 -24.86 -5.67
CA HIS A 218 8.27 -26.02 -6.30
C HIS A 218 9.64 -25.74 -6.89
N HIS A 219 10.06 -24.48 -7.06
CA HIS A 219 11.29 -24.15 -7.78
C HIS A 219 12.10 -23.02 -7.14
N PHE A 220 13.43 -23.06 -7.32
CA PHE A 220 14.34 -21.97 -7.01
C PHE A 220 15.63 -22.11 -7.84
N PRO A 221 16.13 -21.04 -8.48
CA PRO A 221 15.53 -19.71 -8.62
C PRO A 221 14.19 -19.77 -9.38
N LEU A 222 13.32 -18.79 -9.12
CA LEU A 222 12.00 -18.71 -9.74
C LEU A 222 12.12 -18.21 -11.20
N THR A 223 11.31 -18.78 -12.09
CA THR A 223 11.14 -18.35 -13.48
C THR A 223 9.69 -17.95 -13.74
N VAL A 224 9.37 -17.45 -14.93
CA VAL A 224 7.96 -17.29 -15.32
C VAL A 224 7.38 -18.68 -15.61
N PRO A 225 6.40 -19.19 -14.85
CA PRO A 225 5.92 -20.56 -15.01
C PRO A 225 5.15 -20.77 -16.32
N SER A 226 4.64 -19.71 -16.95
CA SER A 226 3.92 -19.78 -18.22
C SER A 226 4.83 -19.78 -19.45
N VAL A 227 6.14 -19.54 -19.30
CA VAL A 227 7.10 -19.53 -20.42
C VAL A 227 8.43 -20.15 -19.99
N LEU A 228 8.74 -21.33 -20.52
CA LEU A 228 9.92 -22.09 -20.12
C LEU A 228 11.22 -21.29 -20.37
N GLY A 229 12.05 -21.19 -19.33
CA GLY A 229 13.36 -20.53 -19.39
C GLY A 229 13.32 -19.00 -19.27
N GLU A 230 12.15 -18.37 -19.24
CA GLU A 230 12.04 -16.92 -19.04
C GLU A 230 12.30 -16.55 -17.58
N LYS A 231 13.22 -15.60 -17.34
CA LYS A 231 13.53 -15.12 -15.99
C LYS A 231 12.36 -14.34 -15.41
N LEU A 232 12.09 -14.52 -14.12
CA LEU A 232 11.05 -13.77 -13.41
C LEU A 232 11.55 -12.38 -12.99
N SER A 233 11.40 -11.38 -13.87
CA SER A 233 11.67 -9.98 -13.55
C SER A 233 10.47 -9.31 -12.86
N TYR A 234 10.08 -9.79 -11.68
CA TYR A 234 8.87 -9.34 -10.98
C TYR A 234 9.01 -9.33 -9.46
N HIS A 235 8.10 -8.63 -8.76
CA HIS A 235 8.04 -8.66 -7.29
C HIS A 235 7.41 -9.97 -6.82
N TRP A 236 8.17 -10.84 -6.15
CA TRP A 236 7.70 -12.19 -5.85
C TRP A 236 7.66 -12.57 -4.35
N PHE A 237 8.10 -11.71 -3.44
CA PHE A 237 8.22 -12.09 -2.01
C PHE A 237 6.88 -12.39 -1.34
N VAL A 238 5.77 -11.83 -1.83
CA VAL A 238 4.43 -12.21 -1.33
C VAL A 238 4.08 -13.65 -1.71
N TYR A 239 4.54 -14.16 -2.85
CA TYR A 239 4.29 -15.55 -3.25
C TYR A 239 5.15 -16.53 -2.47
N ALA A 240 6.34 -16.10 -2.02
CA ALA A 240 7.16 -16.85 -1.08
C ALA A 240 6.46 -17.02 0.28
N GLU A 241 5.84 -15.96 0.80
CA GLU A 241 4.97 -16.03 2.00
C GLU A 241 3.83 -17.03 1.78
N MET A 242 3.08 -16.91 0.68
CA MET A 242 1.96 -17.81 0.40
C MET A 242 2.42 -19.27 0.20
N ALA A 243 3.60 -19.50 -0.39
CA ALA A 243 4.20 -20.82 -0.53
C ALA A 243 4.60 -21.40 0.84
N ALA A 244 5.24 -20.61 1.71
CA ALA A 244 5.56 -21.00 3.08
C ALA A 244 4.30 -21.36 3.88
N THR A 245 3.27 -20.52 3.81
CA THR A 245 1.97 -20.77 4.42
C THR A 245 1.37 -22.08 3.89
N SER A 246 1.41 -22.34 2.57
CA SER A 246 0.93 -23.60 1.99
C SER A 246 1.72 -24.82 2.46
N TRP A 247 3.06 -24.75 2.56
CA TRP A 247 3.88 -25.86 3.05
C TRP A 247 3.56 -26.23 4.50
N VAL A 248 3.44 -25.23 5.37
CA VAL A 248 3.23 -25.46 6.80
C VAL A 248 1.81 -25.91 7.11
N THR A 249 0.82 -25.30 6.47
CA THR A 249 -0.59 -25.52 6.81
C THR A 249 -1.26 -26.61 5.96
N GLY A 250 -0.68 -26.94 4.81
CA GLY A 250 -1.31 -27.78 3.79
C GLY A 250 -2.46 -27.11 3.04
N ILE A 251 -2.74 -25.83 3.31
CA ILE A 251 -3.79 -25.08 2.60
C ILE A 251 -3.39 -24.93 1.14
N GLU A 252 -4.34 -25.17 0.25
CA GLU A 252 -4.11 -25.05 -1.19
C GLU A 252 -3.79 -23.60 -1.58
N PRO A 253 -2.78 -23.36 -2.45
CA PRO A 253 -2.45 -22.01 -2.95
C PRO A 253 -3.65 -21.23 -3.50
N LEU A 254 -4.59 -21.92 -4.15
CA LEU A 254 -5.84 -21.33 -4.65
C LEU A 254 -6.63 -20.64 -3.52
N THR A 255 -6.80 -21.28 -2.37
CA THR A 255 -7.52 -20.71 -1.23
C THR A 255 -6.77 -19.52 -0.65
N LEU A 256 -5.43 -19.59 -0.56
CA LEU A 256 -4.62 -18.49 -0.04
C LEU A 256 -4.74 -17.24 -0.91
N VAL A 257 -4.51 -17.38 -2.21
CA VAL A 257 -4.52 -16.29 -3.19
C VAL A 257 -5.93 -15.69 -3.33
N TYR A 258 -6.96 -16.53 -3.47
CA TYR A 258 -8.31 -16.04 -3.78
C TYR A 258 -9.11 -15.61 -2.56
N ARG A 259 -8.72 -16.02 -1.34
CA ARG A 259 -9.60 -15.90 -0.16
C ARG A 259 -8.92 -15.43 1.13
N LEU A 260 -7.64 -15.68 1.39
CA LEU A 260 -7.09 -15.51 2.76
C LEU A 260 -5.97 -14.48 2.91
N SER A 261 -4.93 -14.52 2.08
CA SER A 261 -3.64 -13.90 2.43
C SER A 261 -3.65 -12.37 2.51
N THR A 262 -4.43 -11.67 1.67
CA THR A 262 -4.39 -10.20 1.57
C THR A 262 -5.11 -9.46 2.71
N LEU A 263 -6.11 -10.08 3.35
CA LEU A 263 -6.90 -9.44 4.40
C LEU A 263 -6.14 -9.10 5.69
N PRO A 264 -5.36 -10.01 6.31
CA PRO A 264 -4.59 -9.65 7.49
C PRO A 264 -3.58 -8.52 7.17
N MET A 265 -3.06 -8.47 5.94
CA MET A 265 -2.17 -7.41 5.47
C MET A 265 -2.89 -6.06 5.37
N ALA A 266 -4.09 -6.04 4.76
CA ALA A 266 -4.92 -4.84 4.67
C ALA A 266 -5.34 -4.32 6.06
N ALA A 267 -5.80 -5.22 6.94
CA ALA A 267 -6.24 -4.85 8.28
C ALA A 267 -5.10 -4.26 9.13
N ALA A 268 -3.90 -4.86 9.07
CA ALA A 268 -2.73 -4.30 9.76
C ALA A 268 -2.29 -2.97 9.15
N THR A 269 -2.38 -2.80 7.82
CA THR A 269 -2.10 -1.52 7.15
C THR A 269 -3.01 -0.40 7.65
N VAL A 270 -4.33 -0.64 7.77
CA VAL A 270 -5.29 0.32 8.35
C VAL A 270 -4.86 0.80 9.73
N VAL A 271 -4.48 -0.13 10.61
CA VAL A 271 -4.03 0.18 11.97
C VAL A 271 -2.72 0.97 11.96
N LEU A 272 -1.78 0.65 11.08
CA LEU A 272 -0.50 1.34 10.98
C LEU A 272 -0.64 2.75 10.41
N VAL A 273 -1.49 2.95 9.41
CA VAL A 273 -1.83 4.28 8.88
C VAL A 273 -2.41 5.14 10.00
N ALA A 274 -3.35 4.59 10.78
CA ALA A 274 -3.90 5.29 11.94
C ALA A 274 -2.84 5.59 13.01
N ALA A 275 -1.90 4.68 13.26
CA ALA A 275 -0.81 4.91 14.21
C ALA A 275 0.15 6.02 13.75
N ILE A 276 0.49 6.09 12.45
CA ILE A 276 1.31 7.18 11.89
C ILE A 276 0.54 8.50 11.99
N GLY A 277 -0.73 8.53 11.60
CA GLY A 277 -1.58 9.71 11.71
C GLY A 277 -1.76 10.19 13.16
N ARG A 278 -1.85 9.27 14.13
CA ARG A 278 -1.85 9.60 15.57
C ARG A 278 -0.55 10.27 16.00
N ARG A 279 0.60 9.81 15.50
CA ARG A 279 1.91 10.39 15.83
C ARG A 279 2.09 11.79 15.28
N LEU A 280 1.67 12.05 14.04
CA LEU A 280 1.81 13.36 13.41
C LEU A 280 0.71 14.33 13.82
N GLY A 281 -0.53 13.85 13.99
CA GLY A 281 -1.69 14.66 14.39
C GLY A 281 -1.90 14.78 15.90
N GLY A 282 -1.13 14.06 16.71
CA GLY A 282 -1.14 14.12 18.18
C GLY A 282 -2.28 13.38 18.89
N ARG A 283 -3.26 12.83 18.16
CA ARG A 283 -4.44 12.12 18.71
C ARG A 283 -4.92 11.02 17.78
N TRP A 284 -5.51 9.96 18.34
CA TRP A 284 -6.05 8.82 17.57
C TRP A 284 -7.13 9.23 16.55
N SER A 285 -7.92 10.27 16.83
CA SER A 285 -8.91 10.76 15.88
C SER A 285 -8.29 11.25 14.56
N ALA A 286 -7.07 11.80 14.60
CA ALA A 286 -6.34 12.19 13.39
C ALA A 286 -5.92 10.95 12.58
N GLY A 287 -5.50 9.89 13.27
CA GLY A 287 -5.18 8.60 12.67
C GLY A 287 -6.38 7.94 12.00
N VAL A 288 -7.52 7.87 12.71
CA VAL A 288 -8.77 7.31 12.18
C VAL A 288 -9.26 8.10 10.97
N ALA A 289 -9.24 9.44 11.05
CA ALA A 289 -9.61 10.29 9.93
C ALA A 289 -8.68 10.09 8.72
N ALA A 290 -7.37 9.94 8.94
CA ALA A 290 -6.42 9.68 7.85
C ALA A 290 -6.66 8.33 7.17
N ALA A 291 -6.96 7.29 7.95
CA ALA A 291 -7.38 5.99 7.41
C ALA A 291 -8.70 6.13 6.63
N GLY A 292 -9.69 6.85 7.16
CA GLY A 292 -10.95 7.13 6.46
C GLY A 292 -10.74 7.81 5.11
N VAL A 293 -9.91 8.87 5.07
CA VAL A 293 -9.59 9.56 3.80
C VAL A 293 -8.84 8.64 2.83
N ALA A 294 -7.94 7.78 3.33
CA ALA A 294 -7.20 6.85 2.48
C ALA A 294 -8.08 5.78 1.81
N TYR A 295 -9.18 5.35 2.43
CA TYR A 295 -10.03 4.28 1.89
C TYR A 295 -11.36 4.76 1.30
N PHE A 296 -11.88 5.93 1.71
CA PHE A 296 -13.24 6.36 1.38
C PHE A 296 -13.36 7.70 0.67
N VAL A 297 -12.25 8.43 0.45
CA VAL A 297 -12.30 9.70 -0.29
C VAL A 297 -11.62 9.52 -1.63
N PHE A 298 -12.40 9.69 -2.69
CA PHE A 298 -12.00 9.55 -4.10
C PHE A 298 -12.02 10.92 -4.77
N GLY A 299 -11.37 11.05 -5.93
CA GLY A 299 -11.38 12.29 -6.69
C GLY A 299 -12.77 12.58 -7.24
N PRO A 300 -13.09 13.85 -7.52
CA PRO A 300 -14.34 14.19 -8.17
C PRO A 300 -14.38 13.64 -9.60
N GLU A 301 -15.56 13.19 -10.00
CA GLU A 301 -15.89 12.80 -11.37
C GLU A 301 -16.77 13.86 -12.01
N LEU A 302 -16.43 14.21 -13.26
CA LEU A 302 -17.12 15.27 -13.96
C LEU A 302 -18.52 14.85 -14.43
N PHE A 303 -18.63 13.62 -14.92
CA PHE A 303 -19.82 13.06 -15.54
C PHE A 303 -20.60 12.20 -14.55
N LEU A 304 -20.85 12.75 -13.36
CA LEU A 304 -21.54 12.02 -12.30
C LEU A 304 -22.89 11.46 -12.80
N PHE A 305 -23.67 12.18 -13.60
CA PHE A 305 -24.93 11.63 -14.16
C PHE A 305 -24.88 11.50 -15.69
N GLY A 306 -23.68 11.56 -16.27
CA GLY A 306 -23.48 11.60 -17.71
C GLY A 306 -23.70 10.24 -18.40
N PRO A 307 -23.70 10.22 -19.74
CA PRO A 307 -23.84 8.97 -20.50
C PRO A 307 -22.67 8.01 -20.22
N GLU A 308 -22.95 6.70 -20.16
CA GLU A 308 -21.97 5.61 -19.89
C GLU A 308 -20.68 5.73 -20.71
N GLN A 309 -20.78 6.22 -21.95
CA GLN A 309 -19.65 6.39 -22.86
C GLN A 309 -18.60 7.44 -22.40
N LEU A 310 -18.95 8.29 -21.44
CA LEU A 310 -18.06 9.30 -20.83
C LEU A 310 -17.75 9.00 -19.35
N GLU A 311 -18.26 7.90 -18.78
CA GLU A 311 -17.90 7.44 -17.42
C GLU A 311 -16.40 7.13 -17.31
N ASP A 312 -15.78 6.71 -18.42
CA ASP A 312 -14.34 6.43 -18.52
C ASP A 312 -13.44 7.68 -18.45
N VAL A 313 -14.00 8.90 -18.45
CA VAL A 313 -13.26 10.15 -18.19
C VAL A 313 -13.06 10.35 -16.68
N SER A 314 -12.53 9.31 -16.03
CA SER A 314 -12.15 9.35 -14.62
C SER A 314 -10.67 9.73 -14.50
N PHE A 315 -10.43 10.88 -13.87
CA PHE A 315 -9.09 11.30 -13.51
C PHE A 315 -8.55 10.36 -12.43
N PRO A 316 -7.40 9.66 -12.63
CA PRO A 316 -6.99 8.58 -11.77
C PRO A 316 -6.88 8.98 -10.30
N THR A 317 -7.86 8.55 -9.50
CA THR A 317 -7.86 8.66 -8.03
C THR A 317 -8.15 7.26 -7.49
N ARG A 318 -7.23 6.35 -7.84
CA ARG A 318 -7.38 4.88 -7.84
C ARG A 318 -8.22 4.27 -6.71
N SER A 319 -8.84 3.14 -7.03
CA SER A 319 -9.88 2.46 -6.26
C SER A 319 -9.35 1.45 -5.23
N MET A 320 -10.23 1.09 -4.29
CA MET A 320 -10.09 -0.03 -3.35
C MET A 320 -9.84 -1.38 -4.02
N PHE A 321 -10.16 -1.51 -5.31
CA PHE A 321 -9.86 -2.69 -6.13
C PHE A 321 -8.43 -3.22 -5.96
N THR A 322 -7.45 -2.31 -5.85
CA THR A 322 -6.03 -2.65 -5.76
C THR A 322 -5.63 -3.36 -4.46
N VAL A 323 -6.43 -3.23 -3.39
CA VAL A 323 -6.18 -3.88 -2.08
C VAL A 323 -6.17 -5.41 -2.19
N TRP A 324 -6.87 -5.97 -3.17
CA TRP A 324 -6.86 -7.40 -3.41
C TRP A 324 -6.29 -7.79 -4.76
N ALA A 325 -6.61 -7.06 -5.83
CA ALA A 325 -6.17 -7.40 -7.18
C ALA A 325 -4.65 -7.31 -7.36
N SER A 326 -3.93 -6.72 -6.40
CA SER A 326 -2.48 -6.71 -6.38
C SER A 326 -1.94 -7.13 -5.00
N PRO A 327 -1.76 -8.45 -4.75
CA PRO A 327 -1.17 -8.94 -3.50
C PRO A 327 0.20 -8.30 -3.20
N THR A 328 1.00 -8.03 -4.24
CA THR A 328 2.30 -7.35 -4.13
C THR A 328 2.15 -5.93 -3.58
N GLN A 329 1.16 -5.17 -4.05
CA GLN A 329 0.89 -3.81 -3.56
C GLN A 329 0.49 -3.82 -2.08
N THR A 330 -0.43 -4.70 -1.69
CA THR A 330 -0.93 -4.78 -0.31
C THR A 330 0.15 -5.25 0.66
N PHE A 331 0.97 -6.22 0.25
CA PHE A 331 2.12 -6.66 1.04
C PHE A 331 3.19 -5.57 1.17
N GLY A 332 3.48 -4.84 0.09
CA GLY A 332 4.36 -3.68 0.11
C GLY A 332 3.85 -2.56 1.03
N ALA A 333 2.54 -2.26 1.00
CA ALA A 333 1.91 -1.26 1.86
C ALA A 333 2.07 -1.63 3.35
N LEU A 334 1.83 -2.90 3.70
CA LEU A 334 2.01 -3.42 5.05
C LEU A 334 3.45 -3.25 5.53
N LEU A 335 4.45 -3.56 4.69
CA LEU A 335 5.87 -3.48 5.03
C LEU A 335 6.40 -2.05 5.05
N PHE A 336 5.86 -1.16 4.22
CA PHE A 336 6.30 0.23 4.14
C PHE A 336 5.76 1.09 5.30
N ALA A 337 4.54 0.84 5.78
CA ALA A 337 3.98 1.57 6.90
C ALA A 337 4.84 1.55 8.19
N PRO A 338 5.39 0.40 8.67
CA PRO A 338 6.29 0.39 9.81
C PRO A 338 7.63 1.06 9.51
N VAL A 339 8.13 1.06 8.26
CA VAL A 339 9.32 1.85 7.87
C VAL A 339 9.06 3.33 8.14
N VAL A 340 7.95 3.88 7.65
CA VAL A 340 7.57 5.28 7.91
C VAL A 340 7.39 5.53 9.42
N LEU A 341 6.74 4.61 10.13
CA LEU A 341 6.53 4.69 11.58
C LEU A 341 7.84 4.77 12.38
N LEU A 342 8.87 4.04 11.96
CA LEU A 342 10.21 4.04 12.57
C LEU A 342 10.95 5.34 12.28
N LEU A 343 10.85 5.86 11.06
CA LEU A 343 11.51 7.10 10.62
C LEU A 343 10.86 8.36 11.21
N VAL A 344 9.56 8.33 11.54
CA VAL A 344 8.85 9.43 12.21
C VAL A 344 9.29 9.62 13.68
N GLY A 345 9.87 8.61 14.32
CA GLY A 345 10.29 8.70 15.73
C GLY A 345 11.81 8.80 15.95
N GLU A 346 12.24 8.80 17.21
CA GLU A 346 13.68 8.82 17.58
C GLU A 346 14.51 7.63 17.06
N PHE A 347 15.68 7.93 16.50
CA PHE A 347 16.57 6.95 15.84
C PHE A 347 17.54 6.31 16.85
N GLY A 348 17.24 5.10 17.30
CA GLY A 348 18.10 4.29 18.18
C GLY A 348 18.17 2.84 17.69
N ARG A 349 17.81 1.87 18.55
CA ARG A 349 17.73 0.41 18.27
C ARG A 349 16.79 0.01 17.10
N ARG A 350 16.19 0.98 16.43
CA ARG A 350 15.25 0.89 15.31
C ARG A 350 15.91 0.56 13.97
N TRP A 351 17.23 0.73 13.86
CA TRP A 351 18.00 0.39 12.66
C TRP A 351 17.93 -1.07 12.27
N ALA A 352 17.94 -1.98 13.24
CA ALA A 352 17.83 -3.41 12.97
C ALA A 352 16.49 -3.76 12.30
N ALA A 353 15.39 -3.10 12.69
CA ALA A 353 14.10 -3.31 12.03
C ALA A 353 14.11 -2.76 10.59
N LEU A 354 14.71 -1.58 10.36
CA LEU A 354 14.86 -1.02 9.01
C LEU A 354 15.76 -1.88 8.11
N ALA A 355 16.82 -2.47 8.68
CA ALA A 355 17.74 -3.37 8.00
C ALA A 355 17.04 -4.63 7.49
N VAL A 356 16.00 -5.10 8.20
CA VAL A 356 15.17 -6.25 7.80
C VAL A 356 14.05 -5.84 6.84
N LEU A 357 13.31 -4.77 7.16
CA LEU A 357 12.11 -4.39 6.42
C LEU A 357 12.41 -3.90 4.99
N LEU A 358 13.49 -3.13 4.78
CA LEU A 358 13.76 -2.52 3.48
C LEU A 358 14.18 -3.51 2.38
N PRO A 359 15.04 -4.52 2.64
CA PRO A 359 15.33 -5.57 1.66
C PRO A 359 14.09 -6.41 1.31
N VAL A 360 13.24 -6.71 2.29
CA VAL A 360 11.98 -7.44 2.02
C VAL A 360 11.01 -6.57 1.22
N LEU A 361 10.93 -5.28 1.52
CA LEU A 361 10.13 -4.33 0.75
C LEU A 361 10.57 -4.28 -0.73
N ALA A 362 11.86 -4.44 -1.02
CA ALA A 362 12.39 -4.52 -2.38
C ALA A 362 11.74 -5.65 -3.19
N GLY A 363 11.63 -6.85 -2.60
CA GLY A 363 11.00 -8.00 -3.25
C GLY A 363 9.48 -8.07 -3.10
N ALA A 364 8.90 -7.34 -2.15
CA ALA A 364 7.44 -7.23 -1.99
C ALA A 364 6.84 -6.28 -3.03
N LYS A 365 7.38 -5.06 -3.12
CA LYS A 365 7.01 -4.03 -4.10
C LYS A 365 8.07 -2.91 -4.10
N ALA A 366 9.04 -2.98 -5.02
CA ALA A 366 10.15 -2.02 -5.09
C ALA A 366 9.70 -0.57 -5.34
N THR A 367 8.49 -0.33 -5.85
CA THR A 367 7.89 1.01 -6.07
C THR A 367 8.00 1.93 -4.85
N TYR A 368 7.97 1.39 -3.62
CA TYR A 368 8.10 2.18 -2.39
C TYR A 368 9.51 2.73 -2.14
N LEU A 369 10.55 2.08 -2.65
CA LEU A 369 11.96 2.48 -2.43
C LEU A 369 12.33 3.82 -3.09
N PRO A 370 12.07 4.08 -4.38
CA PRO A 370 12.37 5.39 -4.99
C PRO A 370 11.54 6.51 -4.36
N MET A 371 10.30 6.25 -3.94
CA MET A 371 9.47 7.23 -3.24
C MET A 371 10.04 7.57 -1.86
N LEU A 372 10.48 6.56 -1.11
CA LEU A 372 11.20 6.76 0.15
C LEU A 372 12.48 7.56 -0.07
N LEU A 373 13.29 7.18 -1.05
CA LEU A 373 14.55 7.84 -1.36
C LEU A 373 14.32 9.32 -1.70
N ALA A 374 13.35 9.64 -2.56
CA ALA A 374 12.99 11.01 -2.89
C ALA A 374 12.60 11.82 -1.64
N ALA A 375 11.80 11.24 -0.74
CA ALA A 375 11.42 11.88 0.52
C ALA A 375 12.62 12.11 1.47
N LEU A 376 13.52 11.13 1.57
CA LEU A 376 14.74 11.23 2.37
C LEU A 376 15.70 12.30 1.82
N LEU A 377 15.90 12.33 0.50
CA LEU A 377 16.70 13.36 -0.18
C LEU A 377 16.10 14.75 0.03
N LEU A 378 14.78 14.90 -0.04
CA LEU A 378 14.09 16.16 0.26
C LEU A 378 14.36 16.61 1.71
N ILE A 379 14.29 15.69 2.69
CA ILE A 379 14.61 15.99 4.09
C ILE A 379 16.05 16.46 4.24
N LEU A 380 16.99 15.77 3.60
CA LEU A 380 18.41 16.11 3.65
C LEU A 380 18.66 17.48 3.01
N ALA A 381 18.05 17.76 1.86
CA ALA A 381 18.13 19.05 1.17
C ALA A 381 17.57 20.20 2.03
N VAL A 382 16.36 20.06 2.59
CA VAL A 382 15.76 21.09 3.45
C VAL A 382 16.60 21.33 4.72
N ARG A 383 17.21 20.28 5.28
CA ARG A 383 18.11 20.41 6.44
C ARG A 383 19.47 21.01 6.10
N ALA A 384 19.91 20.90 4.84
CA ALA A 384 21.14 21.53 4.36
C ALA A 384 21.01 23.05 4.23
N LEU A 385 19.78 23.55 4.03
CA LEU A 385 19.55 24.99 3.85
C LEU A 385 19.99 25.78 5.10
N PRO A 386 20.81 26.84 4.94
CA PRO A 386 21.40 27.61 6.05
C PRO A 386 20.40 28.43 6.87
N VAL A 387 19.10 28.22 6.71
CA VAL A 387 18.01 28.98 7.38
C VAL A 387 18.08 28.89 8.91
N ARG A 388 18.69 27.83 9.47
CA ARG A 388 18.93 27.69 10.93
C ARG A 388 20.29 28.21 11.43
N ALA A 389 21.18 28.68 10.54
CA ALA A 389 22.48 29.24 10.93
C ALA A 389 22.41 30.73 11.32
N ARG A 390 21.23 31.35 11.24
CA ARG A 390 21.06 32.80 11.48
C ARG A 390 21.14 33.22 12.96
N ASP A 391 21.17 32.26 13.88
CA ASP A 391 21.17 32.51 15.34
C ASP A 391 22.53 32.27 16.04
N ARG A 392 23.62 32.12 15.28
CA ARG A 392 24.98 32.10 15.85
C ARG A 392 25.85 33.13 15.17
N ARG A 393 25.62 34.39 15.53
CA ARG A 393 26.61 35.45 15.35
C ARG A 393 27.77 35.16 16.31
N GLY A 394 28.95 34.91 15.75
CA GLY A 394 30.20 34.81 16.49
C GLY A 394 30.94 33.49 16.28
N ALA A 395 31.58 33.33 15.12
CA ALA A 395 32.87 32.64 14.99
C ALA A 395 33.37 32.78 13.55
N GLY A 396 34.65 33.13 13.40
CA GLY A 396 35.32 33.47 12.16
C GLY A 396 35.15 32.45 11.03
N ARG A 397 35.10 33.01 9.82
CA ARG A 397 34.91 32.35 8.54
C ARG A 397 36.20 31.65 8.10
N THR A 398 36.14 30.35 7.88
CA THR A 398 36.85 29.69 6.77
C THR A 398 35.82 28.89 5.99
N ALA A 399 35.62 29.25 4.72
CA ALA A 399 34.59 28.66 3.86
C ALA A 399 34.75 27.13 3.70
N GLY A 400 35.99 26.62 3.75
CA GLY A 400 36.28 25.18 3.70
C GLY A 400 35.87 24.40 4.96
N GLY A 401 35.92 25.01 6.15
CA GLY A 401 35.59 24.33 7.42
C GLY A 401 34.08 24.20 7.66
N VAL A 402 33.27 25.10 7.09
CA VAL A 402 31.80 25.05 7.17
C VAL A 402 31.26 23.96 6.25
N VAL A 403 31.78 23.83 5.04
CA VAL A 403 31.41 22.75 4.11
C VAL A 403 31.72 21.39 4.74
N TRP A 404 32.91 21.20 5.31
CA TRP A 404 33.25 19.92 5.92
C TRP A 404 32.44 19.62 7.21
N LYS A 405 32.13 20.63 8.05
CA LYS A 405 31.24 20.44 9.20
C LYS A 405 29.79 20.16 8.78
N VAL A 406 29.31 20.72 7.68
CA VAL A 406 27.96 20.48 7.14
C VAL A 406 27.87 19.11 6.48
N VAL A 407 28.85 18.73 5.66
CA VAL A 407 28.94 17.40 5.02
C VAL A 407 29.14 16.29 6.07
N GLY A 408 30.00 16.52 7.08
CA GLY A 408 30.18 15.58 8.19
C GLY A 408 28.93 15.42 9.07
N ARG A 409 28.09 16.47 9.20
CA ARG A 409 26.80 16.40 9.91
C ARG A 409 25.69 15.77 9.07
N TRP A 410 25.80 15.88 7.73
CA TRP A 410 24.95 15.20 6.75
C TRP A 410 25.07 13.68 6.88
N TRP A 411 26.31 13.17 6.88
CA TRP A 411 26.59 11.74 6.92
C TRP A 411 26.31 11.09 8.28
N ARG A 412 26.40 11.84 9.38
CA ARG A 412 26.14 11.34 10.74
C ARG A 412 24.65 11.33 11.12
N GLY A 413 23.78 11.80 10.23
CA GLY A 413 22.35 11.85 10.46
C GLY A 413 21.68 10.51 10.12
N PRO A 414 20.69 10.05 10.91
CA PRO A 414 20.04 8.78 10.62
C PRO A 414 19.24 8.77 9.30
N TRP A 415 18.87 9.94 8.79
CA TRP A 415 18.22 10.07 7.49
C TRP A 415 19.16 9.71 6.32
N ALA A 416 20.46 10.04 6.44
CA ALA A 416 21.44 9.68 5.43
C ALA A 416 21.70 8.17 5.40
N GLY A 417 21.82 7.52 6.57
CA GLY A 417 21.89 6.07 6.66
C GLY A 417 20.68 5.37 6.02
N ALA A 418 19.49 5.95 6.16
CA ALA A 418 18.26 5.38 5.61
C ALA A 418 18.23 5.56 4.09
N ALA A 419 18.73 6.69 3.60
CA ALA A 419 18.83 6.97 2.17
C ALA A 419 19.85 6.02 1.51
N VAL A 420 21.03 5.85 2.10
CA VAL A 420 22.04 4.88 1.63
C VAL A 420 21.47 3.47 1.62
N TRP A 421 20.79 3.06 2.70
CA TRP A 421 20.20 1.72 2.75
C TRP A 421 19.06 1.54 1.74
N ALA A 422 18.24 2.56 1.50
CA ALA A 422 17.24 2.55 0.45
C ALA A 422 17.86 2.44 -0.95
N VAL A 423 18.99 3.11 -1.21
CA VAL A 423 19.76 2.97 -2.46
C VAL A 423 20.29 1.53 -2.61
N VAL A 424 20.89 0.95 -1.57
CA VAL A 424 21.37 -0.44 -1.60
C VAL A 424 20.22 -1.40 -1.92
N CYS A 425 19.05 -1.24 -1.27
CA CYS A 425 17.88 -2.06 -1.54
C CYS A 425 17.33 -1.86 -2.96
N LEU A 426 17.38 -0.62 -3.49
CA LEU A 426 16.95 -0.32 -4.85
C LEU A 426 17.90 -0.95 -5.89
N LEU A 427 19.20 -0.90 -5.64
CA LEU A 427 20.21 -1.57 -6.48
C LEU A 427 20.04 -3.08 -6.41
N PHE A 428 19.79 -3.65 -5.23
CA PHE A 428 19.45 -5.05 -5.07
C PHE A 428 18.20 -5.41 -5.90
N ALA A 429 17.12 -4.61 -5.81
CA ALA A 429 15.92 -4.85 -6.59
C ALA A 429 16.23 -4.84 -8.10
N GLN A 430 16.92 -3.81 -8.58
CA GLN A 430 17.21 -3.66 -10.01
C GLN A 430 18.13 -4.73 -10.55
N VAL A 431 19.22 -5.07 -9.84
CA VAL A 431 20.22 -6.02 -10.33
C VAL A 431 19.78 -7.47 -10.10
N VAL A 432 19.26 -7.80 -8.91
CA VAL A 432 18.99 -9.19 -8.51
C VAL A 432 17.56 -9.62 -8.84
N LEU A 433 16.57 -8.77 -8.59
CA LEU A 433 15.16 -9.15 -8.77
C LEU A 433 14.64 -8.88 -10.20
N PHE A 434 15.07 -7.80 -10.84
CA PHE A 434 14.61 -7.44 -12.19
C PHE A 434 15.62 -7.74 -13.30
N GLY A 435 16.85 -8.13 -12.95
CA GLY A 435 17.88 -8.42 -13.96
C GLY A 435 18.19 -7.24 -14.87
N GLN A 436 18.09 -6.01 -14.33
CA GLN A 436 18.21 -4.73 -15.04
C GLN A 436 17.08 -4.44 -16.05
N GLY A 437 16.02 -5.25 -16.06
CA GLY A 437 14.84 -5.04 -16.89
C GLY A 437 14.01 -3.84 -16.42
N ALA A 438 13.45 -3.10 -17.37
CA ALA A 438 12.59 -1.96 -17.11
C ALA A 438 11.11 -2.35 -17.02
N GLN A 439 10.75 -3.58 -17.42
CA GLN A 439 9.37 -4.08 -17.45
C GLN A 439 8.42 -3.09 -18.14
N GLY A 440 8.85 -2.48 -19.25
CA GLY A 440 8.06 -1.49 -20.00
C GLY A 440 7.90 -0.11 -19.35
N THR A 441 8.49 0.15 -18.17
CA THR A 441 8.47 1.48 -17.57
C THR A 441 9.46 2.41 -18.25
N VAL A 442 8.99 3.56 -18.71
CA VAL A 442 9.80 4.58 -19.39
C VAL A 442 9.57 5.96 -18.78
N VAL A 443 10.53 6.87 -18.99
CA VAL A 443 10.33 8.30 -18.70
C VAL A 443 9.53 8.89 -19.84
N ALA A 444 8.24 9.14 -19.61
CA ALA A 444 7.31 9.67 -20.59
C ALA A 444 6.37 10.68 -19.92
N PRO A 445 6.77 11.97 -19.85
CA PRO A 445 5.97 13.00 -19.24
C PRO A 445 4.56 13.08 -19.84
N PHE A 446 3.58 13.13 -18.96
CA PHE A 446 2.15 13.22 -19.25
C PHE A 446 1.56 11.98 -19.95
N ALA A 447 2.23 10.83 -19.96
CA ALA A 447 1.75 9.61 -20.62
C ALA A 447 0.32 9.24 -20.19
N THR A 448 0.04 9.24 -18.89
CA THR A 448 -1.30 9.02 -18.33
C THR A 448 -2.35 9.94 -18.96
N MET A 449 -2.04 11.24 -19.08
CA MET A 449 -3.00 12.24 -19.58
C MET A 449 -3.18 12.16 -21.09
N ARG A 450 -2.12 11.79 -21.82
CA ARG A 450 -2.23 11.50 -23.26
C ARG A 450 -3.12 10.30 -23.51
N GLY A 451 -2.94 9.21 -22.76
CA GLY A 451 -3.78 8.01 -22.86
C GLY A 451 -5.24 8.28 -22.48
N LEU A 452 -5.48 9.04 -21.40
CA LEU A 452 -6.83 9.47 -21.02
C LEU A 452 -7.46 10.30 -22.15
N TRP A 453 -6.78 11.34 -22.65
CA TRP A 453 -7.31 12.20 -23.69
C TRP A 453 -7.57 11.46 -24.99
N ALA A 454 -6.68 10.56 -25.40
CA ALA A 454 -6.85 9.75 -26.60
C ALA A 454 -8.16 8.95 -26.57
N ARG A 455 -8.50 8.35 -25.42
CA ARG A 455 -9.78 7.67 -25.21
C ARG A 455 -10.97 8.63 -25.33
N VAL A 456 -10.92 9.77 -24.64
CA VAL A 456 -12.01 10.78 -24.68
C VAL A 456 -12.23 11.37 -26.08
N ALA A 457 -11.13 11.65 -26.78
CA ALA A 457 -11.13 12.27 -28.09
C ALA A 457 -11.31 11.27 -29.24
N GLY A 458 -11.35 9.96 -28.97
CA GLY A 458 -11.44 8.92 -29.99
C GLY A 458 -10.21 8.83 -30.89
N LEU A 459 -9.04 9.19 -30.37
CA LEU A 459 -7.77 9.15 -31.09
C LEU A 459 -7.17 7.75 -31.00
N SER A 460 -6.73 7.21 -32.12
CA SER A 460 -6.10 5.89 -32.19
C SER A 460 -4.69 5.86 -31.57
N ASP A 461 -3.98 6.99 -31.59
CA ASP A 461 -2.61 7.10 -31.07
C ASP A 461 -2.51 8.22 -30.01
N PRO A 462 -2.24 7.90 -28.73
CA PRO A 462 -2.01 8.91 -27.71
C PRO A 462 -0.77 9.79 -27.92
N ALA A 463 0.19 9.39 -28.75
CA ALA A 463 1.40 10.16 -29.01
C ALA A 463 1.09 11.50 -29.71
N VAL A 464 -0.01 11.56 -30.49
CA VAL A 464 -0.43 12.77 -31.23
C VAL A 464 -1.01 13.85 -30.32
N VAL A 465 -1.31 13.54 -29.06
CA VAL A 465 -1.88 14.49 -28.11
C VAL A 465 -0.87 15.60 -27.82
N PRO A 466 -1.19 16.88 -28.11
CA PRO A 466 -0.28 17.99 -27.88
C PRO A 466 0.11 18.12 -26.40
N VAL A 467 1.37 18.47 -26.14
CA VAL A 467 1.89 18.62 -24.77
C VAL A 467 1.07 19.61 -23.95
N TRP A 468 0.56 20.69 -24.56
CA TRP A 468 -0.26 21.67 -23.85
C TRP A 468 -1.61 21.11 -23.41
N VAL A 469 -2.24 20.23 -24.20
CA VAL A 469 -3.49 19.53 -23.80
C VAL A 469 -3.20 18.62 -22.62
N ALA A 470 -2.14 17.82 -22.71
CA ALA A 470 -1.72 16.92 -21.66
C ALA A 470 -1.34 17.67 -20.36
N ALA A 471 -0.73 18.86 -20.48
CA ALA A 471 -0.41 19.74 -19.36
C ALA A 471 -1.68 20.33 -18.71
N VAL A 472 -2.67 20.76 -19.50
CA VAL A 472 -3.96 21.23 -18.99
C VAL A 472 -4.68 20.11 -18.23
N LEU A 473 -4.75 18.91 -18.79
CA LEU A 473 -5.34 17.74 -18.12
C LEU A 473 -4.56 17.31 -16.89
N THR A 474 -3.24 17.48 -16.88
CA THR A 474 -2.43 17.31 -15.67
C THR A 474 -2.81 18.34 -14.61
N GLY A 475 -3.08 19.59 -15.00
CA GLY A 475 -3.63 20.61 -14.10
C GLY A 475 -4.97 20.19 -13.50
N VAL A 476 -5.87 19.63 -14.30
CA VAL A 476 -7.15 19.07 -13.84
C VAL A 476 -6.94 17.90 -12.87
N GLN A 477 -6.05 16.96 -13.20
CA GLN A 477 -5.67 15.87 -12.29
C GLN A 477 -5.18 16.41 -10.95
N LEU A 478 -4.24 17.37 -10.96
CA LEU A 478 -3.71 17.97 -9.74
C LEU A 478 -4.80 18.69 -8.93
N PHE A 479 -5.80 19.29 -9.59
CA PHE A 479 -6.98 19.83 -8.94
C PHE A 479 -7.82 18.72 -8.28
N CYS A 480 -8.10 17.62 -8.98
CA CYS A 480 -8.80 16.46 -8.40
C CYS A 480 -8.04 15.89 -7.19
N LEU A 481 -6.71 15.81 -7.25
CA LEU A 481 -5.89 15.41 -6.11
C LEU A 481 -5.95 16.43 -4.97
N ALA A 482 -6.08 17.72 -5.27
CA ALA A 482 -6.27 18.76 -4.26
C ALA A 482 -7.66 18.70 -3.60
N CYS A 483 -8.68 18.18 -4.28
CA CYS A 483 -9.98 17.88 -3.65
C CYS A 483 -9.85 16.82 -2.56
N VAL A 484 -9.00 15.80 -2.77
CA VAL A 484 -8.78 14.74 -1.78
C VAL A 484 -7.78 15.16 -0.70
N TRP A 485 -6.65 15.73 -1.09
CA TRP A 485 -5.49 15.96 -0.21
C TRP A 485 -5.12 17.43 -0.02
N GLY A 486 -5.97 18.38 -0.44
CA GLY A 486 -5.72 19.82 -0.30
C GLY A 486 -5.51 20.28 1.15
N GLY A 487 -5.93 19.48 2.13
CA GLY A 487 -5.63 19.67 3.54
C GLY A 487 -4.15 19.86 3.86
N VAL A 488 -3.23 19.33 3.04
CA VAL A 488 -1.77 19.49 3.19
C VAL A 488 -1.37 20.97 3.26
N ALA A 489 -2.11 21.84 2.56
CA ALA A 489 -1.95 23.29 2.61
C ALA A 489 -1.96 23.88 4.03
N GLY A 490 -2.79 23.31 4.91
CA GLY A 490 -2.98 23.78 6.28
C GLY A 490 -1.76 23.55 7.20
N LEU A 491 -0.77 22.76 6.76
CA LEU A 491 0.45 22.52 7.52
C LEU A 491 1.31 23.79 7.65
N GLY A 492 1.26 24.70 6.68
CA GLY A 492 2.08 25.91 6.65
C GLY A 492 3.56 25.58 6.89
N ARG A 493 4.20 26.25 7.87
CA ARG A 493 5.62 25.99 8.21
C ARG A 493 5.88 24.60 8.80
N ARG A 494 4.86 23.90 9.32
CA ARG A 494 5.03 22.52 9.83
C ARG A 494 5.38 21.53 8.74
N VAL A 495 5.13 21.85 7.46
CA VAL A 495 5.54 21.00 6.35
C VAL A 495 7.06 20.76 6.35
N LEU A 496 7.84 21.70 6.90
CA LEU A 496 9.30 21.60 7.02
C LEU A 496 9.77 20.71 8.19
N GLU A 497 8.85 20.23 9.02
CA GLU A 497 9.18 19.25 10.05
C GLU A 497 9.58 17.92 9.37
N PRO A 498 10.72 17.31 9.74
CA PRO A 498 11.25 16.12 9.05
C PRO A 498 10.26 14.97 8.90
N ALA A 499 9.43 14.74 9.92
CA ALA A 499 8.44 13.68 9.90
C ALA A 499 7.26 13.99 8.94
N VAL A 500 6.93 15.27 8.78
CA VAL A 500 5.92 15.74 7.82
C VAL A 500 6.49 15.77 6.41
N LEU A 501 7.74 16.22 6.23
CA LEU A 501 8.48 16.13 4.96
C LEU A 501 8.58 14.69 4.45
N LEU A 502 8.71 13.70 5.35
CA LEU A 502 8.74 12.30 4.95
C LEU A 502 7.42 11.90 4.27
N VAL A 503 6.29 12.10 4.93
CA VAL A 503 4.98 11.70 4.39
C VAL A 503 4.56 12.55 3.19
N ALA A 504 4.83 13.86 3.21
CA ALA A 504 4.56 14.76 2.10
C ALA A 504 5.50 14.50 0.91
N GLY A 505 6.76 14.15 1.16
CA GLY A 505 7.76 13.81 0.15
C GLY A 505 7.44 12.49 -0.55
N VAL A 506 7.01 11.46 0.19
CA VAL A 506 6.48 10.22 -0.40
C VAL A 506 5.26 10.53 -1.28
N GLY A 507 4.37 11.41 -0.78
CA GLY A 507 3.23 11.93 -1.53
C GLY A 507 3.60 12.58 -2.86
N LEU A 508 4.49 13.57 -2.80
CA LEU A 508 4.98 14.32 -3.95
C LEU A 508 5.71 13.41 -4.95
N ALA A 509 6.50 12.45 -4.47
CA ALA A 509 7.17 11.48 -5.32
C ALA A 509 6.18 10.57 -6.06
N GLY A 510 5.10 10.13 -5.40
CA GLY A 510 4.05 9.34 -6.02
C GLY A 510 3.30 10.10 -7.12
N ILE A 511 2.92 11.35 -6.84
CA ILE A 511 2.31 12.25 -7.83
C ILE A 511 3.28 12.50 -9.00
N GLY A 512 4.53 12.84 -8.69
CA GLY A 512 5.57 13.07 -9.69
C GLY A 512 5.79 11.87 -10.59
N ALA A 513 5.88 10.66 -10.04
CA ALA A 513 6.01 9.42 -10.81
C ALA A 513 4.81 9.19 -11.75
N SER A 514 3.59 9.45 -11.29
CA SER A 514 2.38 9.30 -12.11
C SER A 514 2.30 10.28 -13.30
N VAL A 515 3.02 11.41 -13.20
CA VAL A 515 3.10 12.44 -14.24
C VAL A 515 4.31 12.25 -15.15
N LEU A 516 5.44 11.78 -14.62
CA LEU A 516 6.72 11.72 -15.33
C LEU A 516 6.98 10.37 -16.02
N LEU A 517 6.41 9.29 -15.49
CA LEU A 517 6.61 7.94 -16.01
C LEU A 517 5.43 7.52 -16.88
N GLY A 518 5.70 6.65 -17.84
CA GLY A 518 4.70 5.94 -18.63
C GLY A 518 4.96 4.45 -18.60
N HIS A 519 3.90 3.67 -18.68
CA HIS A 519 3.94 2.22 -18.79
C HIS A 519 2.77 1.76 -19.66
N PRO A 520 2.95 0.79 -20.59
CA PRO A 520 1.88 0.33 -21.50
C PRO A 520 0.60 -0.16 -20.80
N ALA A 521 0.73 -0.70 -19.58
CA ALA A 521 -0.37 -1.14 -18.71
C ALA A 521 -0.76 -0.13 -17.59
N ASP A 522 -0.43 1.15 -17.73
CA ASP A 522 -0.70 2.20 -16.72
C ASP A 522 -0.15 1.92 -15.31
N SER A 523 0.94 1.16 -15.23
CA SER A 523 1.53 0.75 -13.95
C SER A 523 2.22 1.89 -13.19
N GLN A 524 2.51 3.02 -13.84
CA GLN A 524 3.00 4.24 -13.18
C GLN A 524 2.04 4.75 -12.09
N LEU A 525 0.76 4.45 -12.20
CA LEU A 525 -0.24 4.91 -11.23
C LEU A 525 -0.16 4.10 -9.90
N TYR A 526 0.58 2.98 -9.84
CA TYR A 526 0.85 2.28 -8.56
C TYR A 526 1.71 3.11 -7.60
N PHE A 527 2.49 4.05 -8.11
CA PHE A 527 3.21 5.02 -7.28
C PHE A 527 2.23 5.96 -6.55
N LEU A 528 1.15 6.39 -7.21
CA LEU A 528 0.11 7.20 -6.58
C LEU A 528 -0.67 6.40 -5.53
N GLU A 529 -0.98 5.13 -5.82
CA GLU A 529 -1.63 4.22 -4.87
C GLU A 529 -0.76 3.99 -3.62
N ALA A 530 0.53 3.77 -3.81
CA ALA A 530 1.50 3.65 -2.72
C ALA A 530 1.59 4.92 -1.85
N ALA A 531 1.38 6.09 -2.44
CA ALA A 531 1.49 7.39 -1.79
C ALA A 531 0.23 7.78 -1.00
N ARG A 532 -0.93 7.29 -1.41
CA ARG A 532 -2.25 7.68 -0.89
C ARG A 532 -2.36 7.70 0.62
N PRO A 533 -1.98 6.64 1.38
CA PRO A 533 -2.12 6.68 2.84
C PRO A 533 -1.32 7.82 3.49
N TYR A 534 -0.15 8.15 2.94
CA TYR A 534 0.73 9.19 3.47
C TYR A 534 0.26 10.61 3.12
N LEU A 535 -0.30 10.79 1.91
CA LEU A 535 -0.99 12.02 1.54
C LEU A 535 -2.23 12.26 2.41
N SER A 536 -3.02 11.23 2.67
CA SER A 536 -4.18 11.30 3.58
C SER A 536 -3.78 11.69 5.00
N ILE A 537 -2.68 11.13 5.52
CA ILE A 537 -2.13 11.54 6.83
C ILE A 537 -1.72 13.02 6.82
N ALA A 538 -0.97 13.46 5.81
CA ALA A 538 -0.52 14.84 5.70
C ALA A 538 -1.70 15.81 5.56
N ALA A 539 -2.72 15.45 4.77
CA ALA A 539 -3.91 16.24 4.55
C ALA A 539 -4.72 16.45 5.83
N VAL A 540 -4.99 15.36 6.58
CA VAL A 540 -5.71 15.44 7.86
C VAL A 540 -4.89 16.24 8.88
N CYS A 541 -3.59 16.03 8.97
CA CYS A 541 -2.73 16.80 9.87
C CYS A 541 -2.76 18.31 9.54
N GLY A 542 -2.79 18.66 8.26
CA GLY A 542 -2.89 20.05 7.82
C GLY A 542 -4.24 20.68 8.13
N VAL A 543 -5.36 19.99 7.90
CA VAL A 543 -6.70 20.44 8.33
C VAL A 543 -6.71 20.69 9.84
N LEU A 544 -6.20 19.75 10.64
CA LEU A 544 -6.16 19.89 12.10
C LEU A 544 -5.22 21.00 12.58
N ALA A 545 -4.14 21.28 11.86
CA ALA A 545 -3.21 22.36 12.18
C ALA A 545 -3.80 23.75 11.86
N ALA A 546 -4.61 23.85 10.79
CA ALA A 546 -5.24 25.08 10.34
C ALA A 546 -6.62 25.36 10.96
N ALA A 547 -7.27 24.35 11.53
CA ALA A 547 -8.63 24.44 12.08
C ALA A 547 -8.75 25.51 13.18
N ARG A 548 -9.35 26.64 12.81
CA ARG A 548 -9.85 27.70 13.72
C ARG A 548 -11.34 27.98 13.53
N LEU A 549 -11.97 27.30 12.57
CA LEU A 549 -13.38 27.48 12.23
C LEU A 549 -14.29 26.57 13.07
N PRO A 550 -15.48 27.04 13.48
CA PRO A 550 -16.47 26.18 14.12
C PRO A 550 -16.95 25.10 13.14
N TRP A 551 -17.21 23.90 13.66
CA TRP A 551 -17.62 22.73 12.86
C TRP A 551 -18.86 22.97 11.99
N ALA A 552 -19.81 23.78 12.44
CA ALA A 552 -21.00 24.13 11.66
C ALA A 552 -20.65 24.88 10.35
N ARG A 553 -19.69 25.81 10.39
CA ARG A 553 -19.23 26.50 9.18
C ARG A 553 -18.46 25.57 8.26
N LEU A 554 -17.65 24.68 8.83
CA LEU A 554 -16.92 23.69 8.04
C LEU A 554 -17.90 22.74 7.32
N ALA A 555 -18.91 22.24 8.03
CA ALA A 555 -19.97 21.41 7.45
C ALA A 555 -20.74 22.14 6.35
N GLY A 556 -21.08 23.43 6.56
CA GLY A 556 -21.73 24.25 5.53
C GLY A 556 -20.89 24.41 4.26
N LEU A 557 -19.57 24.60 4.38
CA LEU A 557 -18.65 24.71 3.25
C LEU A 557 -18.47 23.38 2.50
N VAL A 558 -18.36 22.27 3.24
CA VAL A 558 -18.34 20.92 2.65
C VAL A 558 -19.66 20.64 1.92
N GLY A 559 -20.79 21.00 2.51
CA GLY A 559 -22.12 20.89 1.90
C GLY A 559 -22.25 21.72 0.62
N ALA A 560 -21.73 22.96 0.63
CA ALA A 560 -21.70 23.81 -0.55
C ALA A 560 -20.85 23.21 -1.69
N GLY A 561 -19.69 22.61 -1.35
CA GLY A 561 -18.88 21.88 -2.32
C GLY A 561 -19.60 20.67 -2.91
N ALA A 562 -20.28 19.88 -2.07
CA ALA A 562 -21.05 18.72 -2.52
C ALA A 562 -22.23 19.14 -3.42
N ALA A 563 -22.95 20.20 -3.06
CA ALA A 563 -24.00 20.77 -3.89
C ALA A 563 -23.45 21.26 -5.24
N ALA A 564 -22.29 21.91 -5.27
CA ALA A 564 -21.64 22.33 -6.50
C ALA A 564 -21.25 21.14 -7.40
N ALA A 565 -20.78 20.03 -6.83
CA ALA A 565 -20.50 18.81 -7.59
C ALA A 565 -21.76 18.17 -8.17
N LEU A 566 -22.85 18.09 -7.39
CA LEU A 566 -24.13 17.59 -7.88
C LEU A 566 -24.71 18.46 -9.00
N VAL A 567 -24.67 19.78 -8.85
CA VAL A 567 -25.10 20.72 -9.88
C VAL A 567 -24.23 20.59 -11.14
N ALA A 568 -22.90 20.49 -11.00
CA ALA A 568 -22.00 20.27 -12.13
C ALA A 568 -22.32 18.96 -12.86
N GLY A 569 -22.55 17.87 -12.12
CA GLY A 569 -22.97 16.58 -12.66
C GLY A 569 -24.31 16.68 -13.41
N LEU A 570 -25.30 17.39 -12.86
CA LEU A 570 -26.60 17.59 -13.51
C LEU A 570 -26.48 18.46 -14.77
N LEU A 571 -25.70 19.55 -14.72
CA LEU A 571 -25.45 20.38 -15.89
C LEU A 571 -24.76 19.59 -17.01
N SER A 572 -23.92 18.60 -16.67
CA SER A 572 -23.27 17.74 -17.67
C SER A 572 -24.26 16.90 -18.49
N THR A 573 -25.45 16.58 -17.96
CA THR A 573 -26.48 15.84 -18.69
C THR A 573 -27.29 16.71 -19.65
N LEU A 574 -27.23 18.03 -19.48
CA LEU A 574 -27.96 19.00 -20.28
C LEU A 574 -27.18 19.45 -21.53
N VAL A 575 -25.95 18.97 -21.72
CA VAL A 575 -25.11 19.27 -22.88
C VAL A 575 -25.35 18.21 -23.96
N PRO A 576 -26.15 18.49 -25.02
CA PRO A 576 -26.58 17.46 -25.96
C PRO A 576 -25.52 17.14 -27.03
N ASP A 577 -24.60 18.08 -27.31
CA ASP A 577 -23.50 17.89 -28.28
C ASP A 577 -22.23 18.66 -27.86
N PRO A 578 -21.13 17.96 -27.50
CA PRO A 578 -19.85 18.58 -27.11
C PRO A 578 -19.16 19.36 -28.23
N THR A 579 -19.55 19.18 -29.50
CA THR A 579 -18.84 19.75 -30.66
C THR A 579 -19.16 21.23 -30.91
N GLY A 580 -20.31 21.72 -30.44
CA GLY A 580 -20.74 23.12 -30.60
C GLY A 580 -20.19 24.11 -29.57
N LEU A 581 -19.44 23.64 -28.57
CA LEU A 581 -18.87 24.49 -27.51
C LEU A 581 -17.51 25.09 -27.92
N PRO A 582 -17.18 26.33 -27.50
CA PRO A 582 -15.82 26.85 -27.61
C PRO A 582 -14.82 25.90 -26.93
N GLY A 583 -13.92 25.29 -27.71
CA GLY A 583 -12.96 24.28 -27.23
C GLY A 583 -13.43 22.82 -27.27
N GLY A 584 -14.61 22.53 -27.83
CA GLY A 584 -15.13 21.17 -28.06
C GLY A 584 -15.19 20.30 -26.80
N ARG A 585 -14.88 19.00 -26.95
CA ARG A 585 -14.78 18.04 -25.83
C ARG A 585 -13.78 18.47 -24.75
N LEU A 586 -12.73 19.22 -25.12
CA LEU A 586 -11.72 19.67 -24.16
C LEU A 586 -12.29 20.78 -23.27
N GLY A 587 -13.03 21.71 -23.87
CA GLY A 587 -13.77 22.75 -23.15
C GLY A 587 -14.77 22.14 -22.16
N LEU A 588 -15.51 21.11 -22.58
CA LEU A 588 -16.45 20.39 -21.71
C LEU A 588 -15.75 19.77 -20.49
N VAL A 589 -14.59 19.14 -20.69
CA VAL A 589 -13.82 18.52 -19.60
C VAL A 589 -13.16 19.55 -18.70
N VAL A 590 -12.57 20.61 -19.27
CA VAL A 590 -11.68 21.53 -18.53
C VAL A 590 -12.45 22.68 -17.87
N ALA A 591 -13.48 23.23 -18.51
CA ALA A 591 -14.14 24.45 -18.06
C ALA A 591 -14.73 24.35 -16.64
N PRO A 592 -15.42 23.26 -16.24
CA PRO A 592 -15.98 23.14 -14.90
C PRO A 592 -14.88 23.14 -13.81
N TYR A 593 -13.78 22.41 -14.05
CA TYR A 593 -12.64 22.40 -13.14
C TYR A 593 -11.89 23.74 -13.12
N ALA A 594 -11.75 24.40 -14.27
CA ALA A 594 -11.06 25.68 -14.35
C ALA A 594 -11.79 26.79 -13.58
N VAL A 595 -13.13 26.87 -13.69
CA VAL A 595 -13.93 27.84 -12.94
C VAL A 595 -13.78 27.60 -11.43
N LEU A 596 -13.88 26.34 -10.99
CA LEU A 596 -13.71 25.97 -9.59
C LEU A 596 -12.28 26.25 -9.09
N ALA A 597 -11.26 25.96 -9.90
CA ALA A 597 -9.86 26.24 -9.57
C ALA A 597 -9.60 27.74 -9.44
N VAL A 598 -10.12 28.57 -10.35
CA VAL A 598 -10.00 30.03 -10.27
C VAL A 598 -10.70 30.57 -9.03
N ALA A 599 -11.92 30.13 -8.75
CA ALA A 599 -12.65 30.51 -7.53
C ALA A 599 -11.87 30.12 -6.27
N ALA A 600 -11.33 28.90 -6.22
CA ALA A 600 -10.49 28.41 -5.14
C ALA A 600 -9.24 29.29 -4.94
N VAL A 601 -8.54 29.64 -6.02
CA VAL A 601 -7.34 30.51 -5.96
C VAL A 601 -7.69 31.92 -5.48
N LEU A 602 -8.79 32.51 -5.95
CA LEU A 602 -9.23 33.85 -5.54
C LEU A 602 -9.58 33.90 -4.05
N VAL A 603 -10.28 32.89 -3.53
CA VAL A 603 -10.61 32.76 -2.11
C VAL A 603 -9.36 32.46 -1.28
N TRP A 604 -8.44 31.64 -1.81
CA TRP A 604 -7.16 31.36 -1.17
C TRP A 604 -6.31 32.62 -1.00
N ARG A 605 -6.21 33.46 -2.04
CA ARG A 605 -5.44 34.72 -2.01
C ARG A 605 -5.94 35.69 -0.94
N ARG A 606 -7.21 35.57 -0.53
CA ARG A 606 -7.79 36.32 0.59
C ARG A 606 -7.51 35.72 1.97
N GLY A 607 -6.69 34.66 2.06
CA GLY A 607 -6.27 34.03 3.30
C GLY A 607 -7.20 32.93 3.83
N HIS A 608 -8.24 32.57 3.09
CA HIS A 608 -9.26 31.59 3.51
C HIS A 608 -8.91 30.14 3.09
N VAL A 609 -7.66 29.72 3.30
CA VAL A 609 -7.14 28.39 2.90
C VAL A 609 -8.03 27.24 3.36
N LEU A 610 -8.48 27.26 4.62
CA LEU A 610 -9.33 26.20 5.17
C LEU A 610 -10.72 26.17 4.53
N ALA A 611 -11.26 27.32 4.10
CA ALA A 611 -12.55 27.36 3.43
C ALA A 611 -12.45 26.76 2.02
N VAL A 612 -11.36 27.04 1.30
CA VAL A 612 -11.07 26.42 0.00
C VAL A 612 -10.94 24.91 0.16
N VAL A 613 -10.13 24.44 1.12
CA VAL A 613 -9.97 23.00 1.40
C VAL A 613 -11.32 22.35 1.73
N ALA A 614 -12.18 23.00 2.51
CA ALA A 614 -13.49 22.49 2.86
C ALA A 614 -14.42 22.33 1.66
N VAL A 615 -14.49 23.34 0.79
CA VAL A 615 -15.30 23.29 -0.44
C VAL A 615 -14.77 22.23 -1.39
N LEU A 616 -13.45 22.16 -1.59
CA LEU A 616 -12.83 21.16 -2.48
C LEU A 616 -13.02 19.73 -1.96
N ALA A 617 -12.90 19.52 -0.65
CA ALA A 617 -13.22 18.23 -0.04
C ALA A 617 -14.71 17.89 -0.20
N GLY A 618 -15.60 18.88 -0.04
CA GLY A 618 -17.02 18.76 -0.32
C GLY A 618 -17.32 18.34 -1.76
N TYR A 619 -16.60 18.90 -2.73
CA TYR A 619 -16.74 18.58 -4.14
C TYR A 619 -16.42 17.10 -4.45
N ALA A 620 -15.56 16.47 -3.65
CA ALA A 620 -15.23 15.05 -3.77
C ALA A 620 -16.27 14.10 -3.14
N VAL A 621 -17.19 14.63 -2.31
CA VAL A 621 -18.14 13.82 -1.52
C VAL A 621 -19.10 13.02 -2.41
N PRO A 622 -19.76 13.58 -3.43
CA PRO A 622 -20.74 12.81 -4.22
C PRO A 622 -20.14 11.58 -4.90
N THR A 623 -18.99 11.72 -5.57
CA THR A 623 -18.25 10.59 -6.15
C THR A 623 -17.84 9.59 -5.07
N SER A 624 -17.35 10.07 -3.93
CA SER A 624 -16.95 9.19 -2.83
C SER A 624 -18.12 8.37 -2.28
N VAL A 625 -19.30 8.99 -2.13
CA VAL A 625 -20.51 8.30 -1.67
C VAL A 625 -20.95 7.26 -2.70
N ARG A 626 -20.92 7.59 -3.99
CA ARG A 626 -21.24 6.65 -5.06
C ARG A 626 -20.31 5.45 -5.07
N GLU A 627 -19.00 5.66 -5.08
CA GLU A 627 -17.99 4.60 -5.08
C GLU A 627 -18.17 3.68 -3.87
N VAL A 628 -18.32 4.28 -2.67
CA VAL A 628 -18.51 3.52 -1.43
C VAL A 628 -19.83 2.73 -1.42
N ALA A 629 -20.90 3.28 -2.02
CA ALA A 629 -22.18 2.60 -2.16
C ALA A 629 -22.10 1.46 -3.20
N GLY A 630 -21.46 1.69 -4.35
CA GLY A 630 -21.24 0.68 -5.39
C GLY A 630 -20.48 -0.54 -4.84
N HIS A 631 -19.54 -0.34 -3.93
CA HIS A 631 -18.83 -1.40 -3.21
C HIS A 631 -19.68 -2.25 -2.23
N VAL A 632 -20.94 -1.93 -1.99
CA VAL A 632 -21.82 -2.74 -1.12
C VAL A 632 -23.14 -3.10 -1.79
N LEU A 633 -23.44 -2.50 -2.93
CA LEU A 633 -24.60 -2.81 -3.75
C LEU A 633 -24.23 -3.92 -4.74
N PRO A 634 -25.05 -4.97 -4.89
CA PRO A 634 -24.74 -6.06 -5.82
C PRO A 634 -24.72 -5.53 -7.25
N ASP A 635 -23.58 -5.64 -7.94
CA ASP A 635 -23.51 -5.41 -9.38
C ASP A 635 -24.30 -6.49 -10.11
N GLY A 636 -25.23 -6.04 -10.97
CA GLY A 636 -26.03 -6.90 -11.85
C GLY A 636 -25.25 -7.41 -13.08
N GLU A 637 -24.03 -6.94 -13.29
CA GLU A 637 -23.20 -7.37 -14.41
C GLU A 637 -22.68 -8.79 -14.21
N ARG A 638 -23.06 -9.68 -15.13
CA ARG A 638 -22.48 -11.02 -15.19
C ARG A 638 -21.03 -10.88 -15.64
N ARG A 639 -20.10 -11.02 -14.69
CA ARG A 639 -18.68 -11.17 -15.03
C ARG A 639 -18.51 -12.32 -16.01
N GLU A 640 -17.82 -12.04 -17.10
CA GLU A 640 -17.51 -13.03 -18.13
C GLU A 640 -16.73 -14.19 -17.50
N ARG A 641 -17.07 -15.41 -17.92
CA ARG A 641 -16.33 -16.61 -17.52
C ARG A 641 -15.07 -16.69 -18.39
N LEU A 642 -13.92 -16.41 -17.79
CA LEU A 642 -12.60 -16.48 -18.44
C LEU A 642 -11.98 -17.88 -18.42
N ILE A 643 -12.46 -18.78 -17.55
CA ILE A 643 -11.91 -20.13 -17.40
C ILE A 643 -12.99 -21.18 -17.73
N PRO A 644 -12.72 -22.15 -18.61
CA PRO A 644 -13.68 -23.19 -18.96
C PRO A 644 -14.13 -24.03 -17.74
N PRO A 645 -15.39 -24.48 -17.69
CA PRO A 645 -15.82 -25.44 -16.68
C PRO A 645 -15.00 -26.73 -16.80
N GLY A 646 -14.57 -27.30 -15.67
CA GLY A 646 -13.71 -28.49 -15.64
C GLY A 646 -12.20 -28.21 -15.66
N ALA A 647 -11.75 -27.03 -16.11
CA ALA A 647 -10.33 -26.65 -16.17
C ALA A 647 -9.60 -26.80 -14.82
N ARG A 648 -10.23 -26.36 -13.72
CA ARG A 648 -9.69 -26.53 -12.37
C ARG A 648 -9.48 -28.00 -12.00
N ALA A 649 -10.41 -28.88 -12.37
CA ALA A 649 -10.30 -30.31 -12.08
C ALA A 649 -9.17 -30.94 -12.92
N ALA A 650 -9.05 -30.56 -14.20
CA ALA A 650 -7.98 -30.99 -15.09
C ALA A 650 -6.59 -30.56 -14.57
N GLY A 651 -6.42 -29.28 -14.21
CA GLY A 651 -5.16 -28.78 -13.65
C GLY A 651 -4.78 -29.47 -12.35
N ARG A 652 -5.74 -29.63 -11.41
CA ARG A 652 -5.49 -30.38 -10.17
C ARG A 652 -5.15 -31.85 -10.42
N TRP A 653 -5.79 -32.48 -11.40
CA TRP A 653 -5.46 -33.85 -11.79
C TRP A 653 -4.02 -33.92 -12.27
N LEU A 654 -3.60 -33.02 -13.18
CA LEU A 654 -2.22 -32.96 -13.66
C LEU A 654 -1.23 -32.74 -12.51
N ARG A 655 -1.51 -31.80 -11.60
CA ARG A 655 -0.70 -31.55 -10.40
C ARG A 655 -0.48 -32.81 -9.55
N ALA A 656 -1.48 -33.69 -9.48
CA ALA A 656 -1.41 -34.92 -8.69
C ALA A 656 -0.73 -36.09 -9.41
N HIS A 657 -0.56 -36.02 -10.74
CA HIS A 657 -0.09 -37.13 -11.58
C HIS A 657 1.19 -36.81 -12.38
N SER A 658 1.85 -35.69 -12.09
CA SER A 658 3.11 -35.24 -12.73
C SER A 658 4.12 -34.82 -11.66
N ALA A 659 5.42 -34.89 -11.96
CA ALA A 659 6.44 -34.34 -11.09
C ALA A 659 6.47 -32.80 -11.18
N PRO A 660 6.84 -32.06 -10.12
CA PRO A 660 6.86 -30.60 -10.16
C PRO A 660 7.76 -30.00 -11.27
N GLY A 661 8.83 -30.69 -11.63
CA GLY A 661 9.75 -30.30 -12.70
C GLY A 661 9.30 -30.69 -14.12
N ASP A 662 8.19 -31.41 -14.27
CA ASP A 662 7.65 -31.77 -15.58
C ASP A 662 7.24 -30.52 -16.37
N VAL A 663 7.55 -30.50 -17.66
CA VAL A 663 7.16 -29.44 -18.60
C VAL A 663 5.92 -29.85 -19.38
N VAL A 664 4.99 -28.91 -19.49
CA VAL A 664 3.70 -29.08 -20.16
C VAL A 664 3.65 -28.20 -21.41
N ALA A 665 3.28 -28.75 -22.56
CA ALA A 665 2.92 -27.95 -23.73
C ALA A 665 1.40 -27.73 -23.79
N THR A 666 0.98 -26.57 -24.27
CA THR A 666 -0.44 -26.22 -24.42
C THR A 666 -0.64 -25.28 -25.61
N ASP A 667 -1.79 -25.37 -26.27
CA ASP A 667 -2.23 -24.45 -27.33
C ASP A 667 -3.06 -23.27 -26.78
N LEU A 668 -3.22 -23.20 -25.46
CA LEU A 668 -4.02 -22.20 -24.79
C LEU A 668 -3.17 -20.97 -24.45
N HIS A 669 -3.17 -19.99 -25.36
CA HIS A 669 -2.31 -18.80 -25.28
C HIS A 669 -3.06 -17.50 -25.03
N CYS A 670 -4.28 -17.39 -25.56
CA CYS A 670 -5.06 -16.18 -25.59
C CYS A 670 -6.21 -16.27 -24.59
N LEU A 671 -6.57 -15.15 -23.97
CA LEU A 671 -7.73 -15.08 -23.07
C LEU A 671 -9.03 -15.46 -23.79
N HIS A 672 -9.12 -15.12 -25.09
CA HIS A 672 -10.25 -15.41 -25.96
C HIS A 672 -9.76 -15.95 -27.31
N ASP A 673 -10.16 -17.18 -27.66
CA ASP A 673 -9.70 -17.88 -28.86
C ASP A 673 -10.24 -17.32 -30.19
N GLY A 674 -11.25 -16.42 -30.14
CA GLY A 674 -11.94 -15.89 -31.32
C GLY A 674 -11.69 -14.41 -31.63
N TRP A 675 -10.84 -13.74 -30.85
CA TRP A 675 -10.56 -12.32 -31.07
C TRP A 675 -9.53 -12.14 -32.17
N GLN A 676 -9.67 -11.11 -33.01
CA GLN A 676 -8.72 -10.82 -34.09
C GLN A 676 -7.29 -10.56 -33.57
N VAL A 677 -7.17 -10.21 -32.30
CA VAL A 677 -5.90 -9.95 -31.61
C VAL A 677 -5.85 -10.80 -30.35
N CYS A 678 -4.79 -11.60 -30.22
CA CYS A 678 -4.56 -12.44 -29.04
C CYS A 678 -4.27 -11.58 -27.80
N ASP A 679 -5.15 -11.60 -26.81
CA ASP A 679 -4.83 -11.13 -25.45
C ASP A 679 -4.05 -12.23 -24.73
N SER A 680 -2.72 -12.09 -24.68
CA SER A 680 -1.81 -13.14 -24.17
C SER A 680 -1.77 -13.29 -22.63
N ARG A 681 -2.85 -12.92 -21.92
CA ARG A 681 -3.01 -13.06 -20.46
C ARG A 681 -3.66 -14.39 -20.03
N HIS A 682 -3.23 -15.49 -20.65
CA HIS A 682 -3.69 -16.83 -20.29
C HIS A 682 -2.72 -17.51 -19.30
N PHE A 683 -3.14 -17.73 -18.05
CA PHE A 683 -2.26 -18.24 -16.99
C PHE A 683 -2.86 -19.33 -16.10
N TRP A 684 -4.03 -19.87 -16.48
CA TRP A 684 -4.73 -20.81 -15.59
C TRP A 684 -4.22 -22.25 -15.70
N VAL A 685 -3.56 -22.64 -16.79
CA VAL A 685 -2.98 -24.00 -16.89
C VAL A 685 -1.82 -24.10 -15.90
N SER A 686 -0.87 -23.17 -15.96
CA SER A 686 0.24 -23.09 -15.00
C SER A 686 -0.25 -22.86 -13.57
N GLY A 687 -1.28 -22.02 -13.39
CA GLY A 687 -1.90 -21.77 -12.10
C GLY A 687 -2.46 -23.03 -11.43
N PHE A 688 -3.36 -23.77 -12.09
CA PHE A 688 -4.01 -24.93 -11.46
C PHE A 688 -3.15 -26.19 -11.42
N SER A 689 -2.23 -26.37 -12.37
CA SER A 689 -1.32 -27.52 -12.40
C SER A 689 -0.10 -27.34 -11.50
N GLU A 690 0.26 -26.10 -11.16
CA GLU A 690 1.54 -25.78 -10.50
C GLU A 690 2.73 -26.39 -11.27
N ARG A 691 2.66 -26.37 -12.62
CA ARG A 691 3.72 -26.84 -13.54
C ARG A 691 4.19 -25.73 -14.46
N ARG A 692 5.39 -25.93 -15.02
CA ARG A 692 5.95 -25.02 -16.01
C ARG A 692 5.43 -25.37 -17.39
N MET A 693 5.07 -24.34 -18.15
CA MET A 693 4.58 -24.44 -19.50
C MET A 693 5.72 -24.18 -20.48
N LEU A 694 5.74 -24.89 -21.60
CA LEU A 694 6.64 -24.57 -22.71
C LEU A 694 6.39 -23.13 -23.16
N VAL A 695 5.15 -22.86 -23.56
CA VAL A 695 4.58 -21.53 -23.79
C VAL A 695 3.08 -21.59 -23.47
N GLU A 696 2.60 -20.71 -22.60
CA GLU A 696 1.17 -20.44 -22.34
C GLU A 696 0.93 -18.96 -22.67
N GLY A 697 0.49 -18.12 -21.73
CA GLY A 697 0.46 -16.67 -21.87
C GLY A 697 1.80 -16.00 -21.55
N TRP A 698 2.14 -14.93 -22.27
CA TRP A 698 3.42 -14.22 -22.18
C TRP A 698 3.31 -12.72 -21.92
N ALA A 699 2.11 -12.16 -21.76
CA ALA A 699 1.88 -10.71 -21.64
C ALA A 699 2.74 -10.01 -20.57
N TYR A 700 3.08 -10.71 -19.48
CA TYR A 700 3.82 -10.17 -18.33
C TYR A 700 5.31 -10.49 -18.32
N THR A 701 5.84 -11.10 -19.39
CA THR A 701 7.26 -11.42 -19.51
C THR A 701 8.09 -10.17 -19.83
N GLU A 702 9.35 -10.09 -19.37
CA GLU A 702 10.25 -8.98 -19.72
C GLU A 702 10.45 -8.93 -21.24
N SER A 703 10.64 -10.10 -21.87
CA SER A 703 10.77 -10.21 -23.32
C SER A 703 9.57 -9.66 -24.11
N THR A 704 8.40 -9.49 -23.48
CA THR A 704 7.23 -8.86 -24.09
C THR A 704 7.14 -7.39 -23.71
N LEU A 705 7.21 -7.06 -22.42
CA LEU A 705 7.07 -5.67 -21.94
C LEU A 705 8.20 -4.76 -22.41
N ALA A 706 9.43 -5.26 -22.59
CA ALA A 706 10.54 -4.48 -23.13
C ALA A 706 10.37 -4.11 -24.61
N ARG A 707 9.55 -4.86 -25.36
CA ARG A 707 9.21 -4.58 -26.77
C ARG A 707 7.87 -3.86 -26.93
N ALA A 708 7.08 -3.75 -25.87
CA ALA A 708 5.80 -3.05 -25.91
C ALA A 708 6.03 -1.54 -25.99
N GLY A 709 5.76 -0.96 -27.15
CA GLY A 709 5.79 0.50 -27.31
C GLY A 709 4.68 1.15 -26.48
N LEU A 710 4.99 2.22 -25.76
CA LEU A 710 4.05 2.91 -24.87
C LEU A 710 2.72 3.31 -25.54
N PHE A 711 2.77 3.67 -26.83
CA PHE A 711 1.60 4.10 -27.63
C PHE A 711 1.44 3.33 -28.95
N ALA A 712 2.30 2.33 -29.22
CA ALA A 712 2.36 1.65 -30.53
C ALA A 712 1.33 0.52 -30.70
N GLY A 713 0.54 0.24 -29.66
CA GLY A 713 -0.45 -0.84 -29.61
C GLY A 713 -0.60 -1.40 -28.20
N SER A 714 -1.61 -2.25 -27.99
CA SER A 714 -1.76 -2.93 -26.70
C SER A 714 -0.60 -3.90 -26.46
N TYR A 715 0.04 -3.81 -25.29
CA TYR A 715 1.09 -4.77 -24.90
C TYR A 715 0.60 -6.22 -24.88
N LEU A 716 -0.73 -6.40 -24.73
CA LEU A 716 -1.40 -7.70 -24.75
C LEU A 716 -1.25 -8.42 -26.08
N ALA A 717 -1.16 -7.64 -27.17
CA ALA A 717 -1.11 -8.06 -28.55
C ALA A 717 0.32 -8.31 -29.07
N VAL A 718 1.34 -8.02 -28.27
CA VAL A 718 2.73 -8.17 -28.69
C VAL A 718 3.01 -9.67 -28.91
N PRO A 719 3.46 -10.08 -30.12
CA PRO A 719 3.72 -11.48 -30.41
C PRO A 719 4.81 -12.04 -29.49
N PHE A 720 4.70 -13.33 -29.17
CA PHE A 720 5.71 -14.06 -28.40
C PHE A 720 7.11 -13.87 -29.01
N ALA A 721 8.15 -13.70 -28.18
CA ALA A 721 9.48 -13.35 -28.67
C ALA A 721 10.10 -14.47 -29.53
N ASP A 722 9.92 -15.74 -29.13
CA ASP A 722 10.48 -16.91 -29.82
C ASP A 722 9.41 -17.58 -30.70
N GLN A 723 9.20 -17.00 -31.89
CA GLN A 723 8.21 -17.49 -32.85
C GLN A 723 8.48 -18.93 -33.32
N LYS A 724 9.75 -19.36 -33.33
CA LYS A 724 10.11 -20.75 -33.69
C LYS A 724 9.63 -21.74 -32.65
N ARG A 725 9.80 -21.42 -31.36
CA ARG A 725 9.27 -22.23 -30.26
C ARG A 725 7.75 -22.26 -30.25
N LEU A 726 7.09 -21.12 -30.46
CA LEU A 726 5.62 -21.09 -30.55
C LEU A 726 5.12 -21.96 -31.72
N ALA A 727 5.75 -21.85 -32.89
CA ALA A 727 5.39 -22.69 -34.03
C ALA A 727 5.60 -24.20 -33.75
N ALA A 728 6.70 -24.56 -33.08
CA ALA A 728 6.98 -25.94 -32.68
C ALA A 728 5.97 -26.47 -31.64
N ASN A 729 5.53 -25.63 -30.70
CA ASN A 729 4.46 -25.94 -29.75
C ASN A 729 3.12 -26.17 -30.47
N ASP A 730 2.69 -25.20 -31.27
CA ASP A 730 1.34 -25.16 -31.83
C ASP A 730 1.10 -26.23 -32.91
N VAL A 731 2.14 -26.62 -33.65
CA VAL A 731 1.99 -27.63 -34.71
C VAL A 731 1.58 -28.98 -34.14
N VAL A 732 1.99 -29.32 -32.91
CA VAL A 732 1.56 -30.55 -32.23
C VAL A 732 0.05 -30.58 -32.01
N PHE A 733 -0.57 -29.44 -31.70
CA PHE A 733 -2.01 -29.38 -31.47
C PHE A 733 -2.81 -29.24 -32.77
N ARG A 734 -2.30 -28.49 -33.75
CA ARG A 734 -2.99 -28.23 -35.03
C ARG A 734 -2.90 -29.40 -36.02
N ALA A 735 -1.71 -29.99 -36.15
CA ALA A 735 -1.38 -31.05 -37.11
C ALA A 735 -0.43 -32.07 -36.44
N PRO A 736 -0.95 -32.89 -35.50
CA PRO A 736 -0.12 -33.79 -34.72
C PRO A 736 0.55 -34.85 -35.61
N THR A 737 1.83 -35.10 -35.36
CA THR A 737 2.61 -36.21 -35.94
C THR A 737 3.56 -36.78 -34.89
N ALA A 738 4.00 -38.03 -35.06
CA ALA A 738 4.98 -38.66 -34.17
C ALA A 738 6.32 -37.92 -34.15
N GLU A 739 6.68 -37.23 -35.23
CA GLU A 739 7.87 -36.38 -35.30
C GLU A 739 7.72 -35.11 -34.47
N ASN A 740 6.61 -34.38 -34.63
CA ASN A 740 6.38 -33.14 -33.89
C ASN A 740 6.28 -33.40 -32.38
N VAL A 741 5.64 -34.50 -31.96
CA VAL A 741 5.54 -34.88 -30.54
C VAL A 741 6.90 -35.25 -29.96
N ARG A 742 7.70 -36.09 -30.66
CA ARG A 742 9.07 -36.44 -30.22
C ARG A 742 9.96 -35.21 -30.15
N ARG A 743 9.85 -34.31 -31.12
CA ARG A 743 10.61 -33.05 -31.13
C ARG A 743 10.36 -32.22 -29.87
N LEU A 744 9.11 -32.13 -29.39
CA LEU A 744 8.83 -31.40 -28.14
C LEU A 744 9.47 -32.05 -26.91
N ALA A 745 9.50 -33.39 -26.86
CA ALA A 745 10.18 -34.11 -25.78
C ALA A 745 11.70 -33.91 -25.84
N ASP A 746 12.30 -34.09 -27.03
CA ASP A 746 13.76 -34.07 -27.21
C ASP A 746 14.36 -32.66 -27.10
N GLU A 747 13.74 -31.65 -27.73
CA GLU A 747 14.28 -30.28 -27.76
C GLU A 747 13.92 -29.47 -26.50
N TYR A 748 12.73 -29.71 -25.91
CA TYR A 748 12.19 -28.85 -24.85
C TYR A 748 11.85 -29.59 -23.55
N GLY A 749 12.05 -30.91 -23.48
CA GLY A 749 11.77 -31.71 -22.28
C GLY A 749 10.28 -31.80 -21.94
N VAL A 750 9.39 -31.62 -22.93
CA VAL A 750 7.94 -31.72 -22.71
C VAL A 750 7.58 -33.17 -22.39
N THR A 751 6.80 -33.37 -21.34
CA THR A 751 6.31 -34.70 -20.91
C THR A 751 4.79 -34.81 -21.00
N TRP A 752 4.10 -33.67 -20.97
CA TRP A 752 2.64 -33.60 -20.96
C TRP A 752 2.13 -32.62 -22.01
N LEU A 753 1.01 -32.98 -22.65
CA LEU A 753 0.24 -32.09 -23.52
C LEU A 753 -1.09 -31.76 -22.83
N PHE A 754 -1.40 -30.48 -22.70
CA PHE A 754 -2.63 -29.99 -22.10
C PHE A 754 -3.38 -29.12 -23.10
N THR A 755 -4.60 -29.50 -23.47
CA THR A 755 -5.34 -28.81 -24.53
C THR A 755 -6.85 -28.90 -24.29
N GLY A 756 -7.62 -28.19 -25.11
CA GLY A 756 -9.05 -28.43 -25.27
C GLY A 756 -9.35 -29.87 -25.75
N MET A 757 -10.57 -30.11 -26.20
CA MET A 757 -10.92 -31.42 -26.77
C MET A 757 -10.21 -31.63 -28.11
N ASN A 758 -9.21 -32.53 -28.13
CA ASN A 758 -8.44 -32.84 -29.35
C ASN A 758 -8.13 -34.35 -29.44
N PRO A 759 -9.03 -35.17 -30.02
CA PRO A 759 -8.87 -36.62 -30.07
C PRO A 759 -7.73 -37.07 -31.02
N ARG A 760 -7.31 -36.23 -31.97
CA ARG A 760 -6.22 -36.56 -32.92
C ARG A 760 -4.86 -36.82 -32.22
N LEU A 761 -4.69 -36.31 -31.01
CA LEU A 761 -3.49 -36.55 -30.20
C LEU A 761 -3.40 -37.98 -29.66
N GLU A 762 -4.50 -38.74 -29.59
CA GLU A 762 -4.50 -40.12 -29.08
C GLU A 762 -3.63 -41.07 -29.90
N GLU A 763 -3.40 -40.77 -31.18
CA GLU A 763 -2.54 -41.55 -32.07
C GLU A 763 -1.05 -41.42 -31.74
N PHE A 764 -0.65 -40.31 -31.11
CA PHE A 764 0.76 -39.95 -30.91
C PHE A 764 1.15 -39.76 -29.44
N ALA A 765 0.17 -39.66 -28.53
CA ALA A 765 0.38 -39.49 -27.11
C ALA A 765 -0.71 -40.22 -26.31
N ARG A 766 -0.36 -40.71 -25.13
CA ARG A 766 -1.28 -41.51 -24.30
C ARG A 766 -2.27 -40.59 -23.58
N LEU A 767 -3.57 -40.73 -23.86
CA LEU A 767 -4.61 -40.04 -23.09
C LEU A 767 -4.58 -40.49 -21.62
N ARG A 768 -4.50 -39.52 -20.70
CA ARG A 768 -4.47 -39.80 -19.26
C ARG A 768 -5.65 -39.20 -18.50
N PHE A 769 -6.21 -38.09 -18.98
CA PHE A 769 -7.37 -37.46 -18.41
C PHE A 769 -8.22 -36.78 -19.48
N ARG A 770 -9.54 -36.86 -19.35
CA ARG A 770 -10.51 -36.18 -20.20
C ARG A 770 -11.72 -35.75 -19.37
N ASN A 771 -12.19 -34.53 -19.63
CA ASN A 771 -13.51 -34.07 -19.20
C ASN A 771 -14.24 -33.44 -20.40
N ALA A 772 -15.34 -32.72 -20.18
CA ALA A 772 -16.15 -32.13 -21.25
C ALA A 772 -15.43 -31.04 -22.08
N THR A 773 -14.37 -30.42 -21.57
CA THR A 773 -13.72 -29.25 -22.18
C THR A 773 -12.21 -29.41 -22.37
N THR A 774 -11.58 -30.41 -21.74
CA THR A 774 -10.13 -30.53 -21.63
C THR A 774 -9.68 -31.97 -21.78
N SER A 775 -8.57 -32.18 -22.47
CA SER A 775 -7.85 -33.46 -22.54
C SER A 775 -6.38 -33.28 -22.15
N ILE A 776 -5.82 -34.27 -21.45
CA ILE A 776 -4.42 -34.29 -21.02
C ILE A 776 -3.79 -35.58 -21.50
N TYR A 777 -2.68 -35.44 -22.22
CA TYR A 777 -1.91 -36.54 -22.79
C TYR A 777 -0.51 -36.58 -22.19
N GLN A 778 0.04 -37.79 -22.08
CA GLN A 778 1.43 -38.01 -21.74
C GLN A 778 2.18 -38.41 -23.02
N ILE A 779 3.32 -37.78 -23.26
CA ILE A 779 4.20 -38.14 -24.38
C ILE A 779 4.86 -39.51 -24.08
N PRO A 780 5.03 -40.39 -25.10
CA PRO A 780 5.60 -41.73 -24.93
C PRO A 780 7.01 -41.77 -24.34
#